data_AF-A0A7C6RY58-F1
#
_entry.id   AF-A0A7C6RY58-F1
#
_cell.length_a   1.000
_cell.length_b   1.000
_cell.length_c   1.000
_cell.angle_alpha   90.00
_cell.angle_beta   90.00
_cell.angle_gamma   90.00
#
_symmetry.space_group_name_H-M   'P 1'
#
loop_
_entity.id
_entity.type
_entity.pdbx_description
1 polymer ?
#
loop_
_entity_poly.entity_id
_entity_poly.type
_entity_poly.pdbx_seq_one_letter_code
_entity_poly.pdbx_strand_id
1 'polypeptide(L)'
;MQGKLFTQDFLREGIQETDAWQRLDPADLAQFRARIEAIFGAFPADSQANEAVTETEIIFPVLEALGWASLPQQTASGKGRQDVPDVLLFVDAAAKQAALAERRDEQRYRRGVAIVECKRWQRPLDRGDRTDPLDANAPSNQMLRYLSRVEVASERTIQWGLLTNGRYWRLYFQGARSRSEEFLELDLALLAGMTGLPADWFGPTDQDAAHFLAVFYLLFGPAGFVPQPSDPENRAFLAIALAETRRWEARVSQDLGELVFERLFPRLVAAIAEHDPAAPRPHTADDLDAVRRAALILLYRLLFVLYAEDRNLLPVRDPRYNHYSLRVIRQKIARHLDANAVFSASAGRCYRALKDLFQIIGQGDAALGVPPYNGGLFDDRAHALLERLTLPDAVVAELIDGLSRRPVGQERHWINYRDLSVQQLGSIYERLLEYRVVGDGAGQVRVSPTIFARKGSGSYYTHDDLVQLLIRQTVGPLLAERAEAFERQVEALARLRSPKPQRVRELQDHDPAAAILELKICDPAMGSGHFLVSLVDYLADQILERMADSTARVGWADAAEPYVSPLARRIADIRERILASSQAHGWTVDPAQLDDRHIVRRMILKRVIFGVDKNPMAVELAKVALWLHTFTVGAPLSFLDHHLRAGDALYGERIDKVLDELRAFGALFQINELARIAVATASMNQIADLTDVDIAEVDQSRRLFEQIDAELAPLHKLLDFWQALRWLPANDPVRQRGWADLASGRFGDVIDVINAGAVVAGDPASDEARTIQALLRQTRELAEREGFLSWAIAFPTVWRHLDSGQPRGGFDAIVGNPPWDRM
;
A
#
# COMPACT_ATOMS: atom_id res chain seq x y z
N MET A 1 15.08 12.40 -9.58
CA MET A 1 14.07 11.60 -10.32
C MET A 1 13.10 10.99 -9.33
N GLN A 2 11.79 11.16 -9.54
CA GLN A 2 10.72 10.58 -8.71
C GLN A 2 9.66 9.86 -9.58
N GLY A 3 8.76 9.13 -8.91
CA GLY A 3 7.71 8.33 -9.55
C GLY A 3 8.13 6.92 -9.97
N LYS A 4 7.15 6.07 -10.32
CA LYS A 4 7.31 4.63 -10.57
C LYS A 4 6.86 4.19 -11.98
N LEU A 5 6.67 5.12 -12.91
CA LEU A 5 6.18 4.77 -14.25
C LEU A 5 7.19 3.91 -15.04
N PHE A 6 8.49 4.14 -14.82
CA PHE A 6 9.58 3.36 -15.39
C PHE A 6 10.58 2.99 -14.30
N THR A 7 11.21 1.82 -14.40
CA THR A 7 12.28 1.42 -13.48
C THR A 7 13.53 2.25 -13.72
N GLN A 8 14.31 2.47 -12.66
CA GLN A 8 15.62 3.12 -12.77
C GLN A 8 16.57 2.29 -13.62
N ASP A 9 16.52 0.97 -13.51
CA ASP A 9 17.36 0.06 -14.31
C ASP A 9 17.06 0.19 -15.80
N PHE A 10 15.78 0.26 -16.19
CA PHE A 10 15.40 0.54 -17.57
C PHE A 10 15.88 1.93 -18.00
N LEU A 11 15.63 2.97 -17.22
CA LEU A 11 16.02 4.34 -17.61
C LEU A 11 17.54 4.56 -17.66
N ARG A 12 18.32 3.79 -16.92
CA ARG A 12 19.80 3.87 -16.91
C ARG A 12 20.42 3.00 -17.98
N GLU A 13 20.00 1.76 -18.10
CA GLU A 13 20.65 0.75 -18.96
C GLU A 13 19.73 0.31 -20.09
N GLY A 14 18.54 -0.20 -19.76
CA GLY A 14 17.64 -0.83 -20.74
C GLY A 14 17.20 0.08 -21.88
N ILE A 15 17.06 1.38 -21.64
CA ILE A 15 16.66 2.36 -22.65
C ILE A 15 17.72 2.46 -23.77
N GLN A 16 19.01 2.25 -23.44
CA GLN A 16 20.11 2.32 -24.39
C GLN A 16 20.09 1.17 -25.41
N GLU A 17 19.47 0.05 -25.04
CA GLU A 17 19.31 -1.12 -25.89
C GLU A 17 18.17 -0.95 -26.91
N THR A 18 17.35 0.09 -26.76
CA THR A 18 16.20 0.31 -27.65
C THR A 18 16.62 0.93 -28.99
N ASP A 19 15.96 0.52 -30.06
CA ASP A 19 16.18 1.10 -31.40
C ASP A 19 16.00 2.62 -31.43
N ALA A 20 15.03 3.14 -30.68
CA ALA A 20 14.74 4.57 -30.64
C ALA A 20 15.92 5.35 -30.05
N TRP A 21 16.57 4.82 -29.01
CA TRP A 21 17.78 5.39 -28.44
C TRP A 21 18.96 5.32 -29.42
N GLN A 22 19.18 4.17 -30.05
CA GLN A 22 20.29 3.96 -30.98
C GLN A 22 20.20 4.83 -32.25
N ARG A 23 19.00 5.30 -32.59
CA ARG A 23 18.75 6.22 -33.72
C ARG A 23 18.85 7.70 -33.35
N LEU A 24 19.07 8.05 -32.08
CA LEU A 24 19.23 9.45 -31.68
C LEU A 24 20.48 10.03 -32.35
N ASP A 25 20.33 11.15 -33.06
CA ASP A 25 21.46 11.87 -33.64
C ASP A 25 22.22 12.60 -32.51
N PRO A 26 23.52 12.31 -32.31
CA PRO A 26 24.33 13.03 -31.32
C PRO A 26 24.36 14.55 -31.52
N ALA A 27 24.22 15.03 -32.77
CA ALA A 27 24.19 16.46 -33.07
C ALA A 27 22.89 17.12 -32.56
N ASP A 28 21.75 16.46 -32.72
CA ASP A 28 20.46 16.95 -32.23
C ASP A 28 20.45 17.00 -30.69
N LEU A 29 20.98 15.96 -30.03
CA LEU A 29 21.12 15.93 -28.57
C LEU A 29 22.05 17.02 -28.05
N ALA A 30 23.17 17.27 -28.73
CA ALA A 30 24.09 18.35 -28.36
C ALA A 30 23.44 19.74 -28.53
N GLN A 31 22.68 19.94 -29.62
CA GLN A 31 21.94 21.19 -29.83
C GLN A 31 20.84 21.38 -28.78
N PHE A 32 20.08 20.31 -28.48
CA PHE A 32 19.06 20.33 -27.44
C PHE A 32 19.65 20.69 -26.08
N ARG A 33 20.76 20.03 -25.68
CA ARG A 33 21.47 20.33 -24.44
C ARG A 33 21.89 21.79 -24.35
N ALA A 34 22.52 22.32 -25.40
CA ALA A 34 22.96 23.73 -25.41
C ALA A 34 21.78 24.72 -25.28
N ARG A 35 20.62 24.40 -25.89
CA ARG A 35 19.40 25.21 -25.74
C ARG A 35 18.86 25.17 -24.31
N ILE A 36 18.79 23.99 -23.71
CA ILE A 36 18.31 23.82 -22.33
C ILE A 36 19.24 24.56 -21.35
N GLU A 37 20.56 24.40 -21.47
CA GLU A 37 21.54 25.13 -20.66
C GLU A 37 21.40 26.65 -20.82
N ALA A 38 21.12 27.15 -22.03
CA ALA A 38 20.90 28.57 -22.27
C ALA A 38 19.60 29.09 -21.62
N ILE A 39 18.49 28.34 -21.71
CA ILE A 39 17.20 28.69 -21.10
C ILE A 39 17.36 28.82 -19.58
N PHE A 40 17.92 27.80 -18.93
CA PHE A 40 18.10 27.79 -17.48
C PHE A 40 19.22 28.74 -17.01
N GLY A 41 20.28 28.94 -17.81
CA GLY A 41 21.35 29.88 -17.49
C GLY A 41 20.92 31.36 -17.52
N ALA A 42 19.85 31.68 -18.24
CA ALA A 42 19.27 33.03 -18.29
C ALA A 42 18.27 33.32 -17.15
N PHE A 43 17.85 32.30 -16.40
CA PHE A 43 16.79 32.41 -15.40
C PHE A 43 17.33 32.35 -13.96
N PRO A 44 16.95 33.28 -13.06
CA PRO A 44 17.43 33.26 -11.68
C PRO A 44 16.81 32.10 -10.88
N ALA A 45 17.66 31.27 -10.26
CA ALA A 45 17.22 30.07 -9.54
C ALA A 45 16.27 30.38 -8.36
N ASP A 46 16.49 31.51 -7.68
CA ASP A 46 15.73 32.03 -6.53
C ASP A 46 14.52 32.90 -6.93
N SER A 47 14.17 32.94 -8.22
CA SER A 47 13.03 33.68 -8.74
C SER A 47 11.72 33.34 -8.03
N GLN A 48 10.86 34.33 -7.83
CA GLN A 48 9.45 34.15 -7.44
C GLN A 48 8.51 34.38 -8.63
N ALA A 49 8.95 33.95 -9.83
CA ALA A 49 8.18 34.09 -11.05
C ALA A 49 6.76 33.51 -10.88
N ASN A 50 5.77 34.27 -11.32
CA ASN A 50 4.40 33.78 -11.41
C ASN A 50 4.28 32.78 -12.58
N GLU A 51 3.09 32.20 -12.73
CA GLU A 51 2.82 31.17 -13.74
C GLU A 51 3.10 31.66 -15.16
N ALA A 52 2.56 32.81 -15.55
CA ALA A 52 2.76 33.39 -16.88
C ALA A 52 4.24 33.63 -17.24
N VAL A 53 5.05 34.13 -16.29
CA VAL A 53 6.50 34.31 -16.53
C VAL A 53 7.21 32.97 -16.64
N THR A 54 6.82 31.98 -15.82
CA THR A 54 7.39 30.62 -15.89
C THR A 54 7.07 29.96 -17.23
N GLU A 55 5.86 30.17 -17.74
CA GLU A 55 5.42 29.69 -19.06
C GLU A 55 6.26 30.28 -20.19
N THR A 56 6.38 31.61 -20.24
CA THR A 56 7.02 32.30 -21.36
C THR A 56 8.54 32.15 -21.37
N GLU A 57 9.17 32.16 -20.20
CA GLU A 57 10.64 32.15 -20.09
C GLU A 57 11.24 30.74 -20.03
N ILE A 58 10.49 29.74 -19.53
CA ILE A 58 11.00 28.38 -19.33
C ILE A 58 10.17 27.35 -20.10
N ILE A 59 8.88 27.20 -19.78
CA ILE A 59 8.11 26.02 -20.21
C ILE A 59 7.92 25.99 -21.73
N PHE A 60 7.47 27.08 -22.35
CA PHE A 60 7.26 27.13 -23.80
C PHE A 60 8.58 27.03 -24.58
N PRO A 61 9.67 27.72 -24.19
CA PRO A 61 10.98 27.50 -24.80
C PRO A 61 11.47 26.05 -24.71
N VAL A 62 11.23 25.35 -23.59
CA VAL A 62 11.58 23.92 -23.46
C VAL A 62 10.73 23.05 -24.39
N LEU A 63 9.41 23.29 -24.48
CA LEU A 63 8.55 22.57 -25.41
C LEU A 63 8.95 22.80 -26.88
N GLU A 64 9.35 24.02 -27.23
CA GLU A 64 9.89 24.35 -28.56
C GLU A 64 11.23 23.65 -28.81
N ALA A 65 12.13 23.61 -27.82
CA ALA A 65 13.39 22.91 -27.91
C ALA A 65 13.23 21.39 -28.11
N LEU A 66 12.17 20.80 -27.54
CA LEU A 66 11.77 19.40 -27.77
C LEU A 66 11.13 19.17 -29.15
N GLY A 67 10.73 20.23 -29.87
CA GLY A 67 10.11 20.15 -31.19
C GLY A 67 8.59 19.99 -31.19
N TRP A 68 7.91 20.34 -30.10
CA TRP A 68 6.45 20.23 -30.03
C TRP A 68 5.72 21.29 -30.87
N ALA A 69 4.64 20.87 -31.54
CA ALA A 69 3.60 21.79 -31.99
C ALA A 69 2.51 21.87 -30.91
N SER A 70 2.09 23.08 -30.52
CA SER A 70 1.17 23.27 -29.38
C SER A 70 0.02 24.26 -29.65
N LEU A 71 -1.09 24.11 -28.94
CA LEU A 71 -2.18 25.09 -28.84
C LEU A 71 -2.49 25.40 -27.37
N PRO A 72 -2.54 26.69 -26.97
CA PRO A 72 -2.88 27.05 -25.60
C PRO A 72 -4.39 26.97 -25.33
N GLN A 73 -4.76 26.68 -24.08
CA GLN A 73 -6.09 26.87 -23.50
C GLN A 73 -7.28 26.31 -24.33
N GLN A 74 -7.34 24.99 -24.51
CA GLN A 74 -8.41 24.31 -25.27
C GLN A 74 -9.48 23.69 -24.35
N THR A 75 -10.77 23.93 -24.57
CA THR A 75 -11.82 23.41 -23.67
C THR A 75 -12.15 21.94 -23.96
N ALA A 76 -12.03 21.07 -22.95
CA ALA A 76 -12.33 19.63 -23.09
C ALA A 76 -13.82 19.28 -22.91
N SER A 77 -14.65 20.21 -22.44
CA SER A 77 -16.09 20.02 -22.20
C SER A 77 -16.95 21.10 -22.88
N GLY A 78 -18.15 20.75 -23.35
CA GLY A 78 -19.09 21.69 -23.97
C GLY A 78 -19.82 22.66 -23.02
N LYS A 79 -19.59 22.58 -21.70
CA LYS A 79 -20.22 23.43 -20.67
C LYS A 79 -19.20 23.84 -19.60
N GLY A 80 -18.89 25.13 -19.52
CA GLY A 80 -18.12 25.76 -18.44
C GLY A 80 -16.64 26.01 -18.77
N ARG A 81 -16.11 27.16 -18.32
CA ARG A 81 -14.73 27.61 -18.54
C ARG A 81 -13.68 26.92 -17.63
N GLN A 82 -14.06 25.90 -16.87
CA GLN A 82 -13.27 25.37 -15.74
C GLN A 82 -12.47 24.09 -16.06
N ASP A 83 -12.44 23.67 -17.33
CA ASP A 83 -11.89 22.39 -17.79
C ASP A 83 -10.94 22.55 -18.99
N VAL A 84 -9.89 23.34 -18.79
CA VAL A 84 -8.98 23.73 -19.85
C VAL A 84 -7.55 23.47 -19.36
N PRO A 85 -6.90 22.37 -19.77
CA PRO A 85 -5.44 22.24 -19.67
C PRO A 85 -4.76 23.41 -20.38
N ASP A 86 -3.62 23.84 -19.86
CA ASP A 86 -2.91 25.01 -20.40
C ASP A 86 -2.46 24.81 -21.83
N VAL A 87 -2.04 23.59 -22.20
CA VAL A 87 -1.54 23.29 -23.54
C VAL A 87 -2.04 21.94 -24.06
N LEU A 88 -2.43 21.90 -25.33
CA LEU A 88 -2.64 20.67 -26.11
C LEU A 88 -1.46 20.47 -27.07
N LEU A 89 -0.81 19.30 -27.00
CA LEU A 89 0.37 18.96 -27.79
C LEU A 89 0.04 18.10 -29.02
N PHE A 90 0.78 18.35 -30.11
CA PHE A 90 0.70 17.68 -31.40
C PHE A 90 2.09 17.26 -31.84
N VAL A 91 2.21 16.07 -32.43
CA VAL A 91 3.50 15.51 -32.89
C VAL A 91 4.17 16.35 -33.98
N ASP A 92 3.37 17.06 -34.78
CA ASP A 92 3.87 17.91 -35.85
C ASP A 92 2.90 19.06 -36.18
N ALA A 93 3.36 19.96 -37.05
CA ALA A 93 2.58 21.11 -37.50
C ALA A 93 1.34 20.70 -38.32
N ALA A 94 1.37 19.57 -39.05
CA ALA A 94 0.26 19.13 -39.88
C ALA A 94 -0.93 18.67 -39.02
N ALA A 95 -0.67 17.93 -37.95
CA ALA A 95 -1.66 17.52 -36.95
C ALA A 95 -2.28 18.74 -36.25
N LYS A 96 -1.46 19.73 -35.90
CA LYS A 96 -1.96 21.01 -35.35
C LYS A 96 -2.86 21.76 -36.33
N GLN A 97 -2.50 21.85 -37.61
CA GLN A 97 -3.33 22.49 -38.64
C GLN A 97 -4.66 21.73 -38.85
N ALA A 98 -4.63 20.40 -38.85
CA ALA A 98 -5.84 19.58 -38.92
C ALA A 98 -6.75 19.82 -37.72
N ALA A 99 -6.19 19.99 -36.51
CA ALA A 99 -6.96 20.33 -35.32
C ALA A 99 -7.60 21.73 -35.41
N LEU A 100 -6.87 22.73 -35.93
CA LEU A 100 -7.41 24.08 -36.11
C LEU A 100 -8.58 24.15 -37.11
N ALA A 101 -8.68 23.17 -38.02
CA ALA A 101 -9.81 23.05 -38.94
C ALA A 101 -11.11 22.60 -38.26
N GLU A 102 -11.04 22.03 -37.05
CA GLU A 102 -12.21 21.63 -36.27
C GLU A 102 -12.94 22.85 -35.68
N ARG A 103 -14.28 22.81 -35.73
CA ARG A 103 -15.13 23.94 -35.30
C ARG A 103 -15.29 24.04 -33.79
N ARG A 104 -15.18 22.92 -33.07
CA ARG A 104 -15.34 22.86 -31.61
C ARG A 104 -14.02 22.45 -30.96
N ASP A 105 -13.67 23.10 -29.86
CA ASP A 105 -12.42 22.81 -29.12
C ASP A 105 -12.34 21.34 -28.68
N GLU A 106 -13.45 20.75 -28.22
CA GLU A 106 -13.52 19.34 -27.81
C GLU A 106 -13.11 18.36 -28.93
N GLN A 107 -13.35 18.72 -30.20
CA GLN A 107 -12.99 17.88 -31.34
C GLN A 107 -11.49 17.92 -31.65
N ARG A 108 -10.79 19.00 -31.23
CA ARG A 108 -9.35 19.17 -31.42
C ARG A 108 -8.54 18.14 -30.61
N TYR A 109 -9.08 17.70 -29.48
CA TYR A 109 -8.47 16.68 -28.63
C TYR A 109 -8.30 15.32 -29.34
N ARG A 110 -9.12 15.01 -30.36
CA ARG A 110 -8.96 13.78 -31.17
C ARG A 110 -7.72 13.79 -32.05
N ARG A 111 -7.06 14.94 -32.20
CA ARG A 111 -5.86 15.13 -33.02
C ARG A 111 -4.61 15.38 -32.18
N GLY A 112 -4.76 15.65 -30.89
CA GLY A 112 -3.64 15.82 -29.96
C GLY A 112 -3.10 14.48 -29.48
N VAL A 113 -1.92 14.52 -28.85
CA VAL A 113 -1.27 13.32 -28.27
C VAL A 113 -1.05 13.40 -26.76
N ALA A 114 -0.91 14.61 -26.23
CA ALA A 114 -0.72 14.85 -24.80
C ALA A 114 -1.24 16.24 -24.40
N ILE A 115 -1.53 16.41 -23.11
CA ILE A 115 -1.85 17.70 -22.51
C ILE A 115 -0.72 18.17 -21.61
N VAL A 116 -0.58 19.48 -21.38
CA VAL A 116 0.35 20.06 -20.42
C VAL A 116 -0.41 20.96 -19.46
N GLU A 117 -0.11 20.81 -18.17
CA GLU A 117 -0.47 21.75 -17.12
C GLU A 117 0.80 22.42 -16.58
N CYS A 118 0.74 23.74 -16.50
CA CYS A 118 1.82 24.61 -16.08
C CYS A 118 1.54 25.15 -14.67
N LYS A 119 2.62 25.41 -13.93
CA LYS A 119 2.56 26.07 -12.62
C LYS A 119 3.70 27.06 -12.48
N ARG A 120 3.53 28.02 -11.57
CA ARG A 120 4.59 28.97 -11.19
C ARG A 120 5.86 28.27 -10.69
N TRP A 121 7.02 28.90 -10.93
CA TRP A 121 8.34 28.41 -10.54
C TRP A 121 8.39 28.01 -9.06
N GLN A 122 9.03 26.86 -8.78
CA GLN A 122 9.15 26.25 -7.45
C GLN A 122 7.83 25.87 -6.74
N ARG A 123 6.66 25.95 -7.39
CA ARG A 123 5.40 25.44 -6.82
C ARG A 123 5.51 23.94 -6.55
N PRO A 124 5.31 23.45 -5.31
CA PRO A 124 5.26 22.01 -5.04
C PRO A 124 4.13 21.37 -5.85
N LEU A 125 4.40 20.24 -6.52
CA LEU A 125 3.41 19.62 -7.41
C LEU A 125 2.44 18.67 -6.66
N ASP A 126 2.81 18.22 -5.46
CA ASP A 126 2.07 17.20 -4.68
C ASP A 126 1.36 17.72 -3.42
N ARG A 127 1.23 19.05 -3.29
CA ARG A 127 0.58 19.68 -2.13
C ARG A 127 -0.29 20.84 -2.53
N GLY A 128 -1.40 21.02 -1.82
CA GLY A 128 -2.15 22.29 -1.86
C GLY A 128 -1.41 23.46 -1.19
N ASP A 129 -1.77 24.68 -1.56
CA ASP A 129 -1.35 25.90 -0.88
C ASP A 129 -2.47 26.38 0.07
N ARG A 130 -2.24 26.32 1.39
CA ARG A 130 -3.23 26.78 2.38
C ARG A 130 -3.43 28.29 2.35
N THR A 131 -2.43 29.03 1.86
CA THR A 131 -2.44 30.49 1.86
C THR A 131 -3.19 31.06 0.66
N ASP A 132 -3.42 30.24 -0.37
CA ASP A 132 -4.16 30.60 -1.56
C ASP A 132 -5.44 29.73 -1.68
N PRO A 133 -6.61 30.26 -1.32
CA PRO A 133 -7.89 29.56 -1.49
C PRO A 133 -8.17 29.13 -2.93
N LEU A 134 -7.57 29.80 -3.92
CA LEU A 134 -7.72 29.47 -5.34
C LEU A 134 -6.85 28.27 -5.76
N ASP A 135 -5.85 27.89 -4.96
CA ASP A 135 -4.88 26.81 -5.23
C ASP A 135 -4.79 25.82 -4.04
N ALA A 136 -5.94 25.55 -3.43
CA ALA A 136 -6.03 24.76 -2.20
C ALA A 136 -5.74 23.25 -2.40
N ASN A 137 -5.79 22.74 -3.64
CA ASN A 137 -5.51 21.34 -3.96
C ASN A 137 -4.10 21.17 -4.55
N ALA A 138 -3.53 19.96 -4.49
CA ALA A 138 -2.28 19.69 -5.18
C ALA A 138 -2.44 19.79 -6.72
N PRO A 139 -1.46 20.38 -7.44
CA PRO A 139 -1.43 20.36 -8.91
C PRO A 139 -1.53 18.95 -9.52
N SER A 140 -0.97 17.93 -8.85
CA SER A 140 -1.11 16.54 -9.28
C SER A 140 -2.57 16.06 -9.28
N ASN A 141 -3.40 16.50 -8.32
CA ASN A 141 -4.84 16.17 -8.30
C ASN A 141 -5.57 16.75 -9.51
N GLN A 142 -5.17 17.96 -9.94
CA GLN A 142 -5.70 18.62 -11.12
C GLN A 142 -5.33 17.85 -12.40
N MET A 143 -4.10 17.35 -12.51
CA MET A 143 -3.67 16.50 -13.63
C MET A 143 -4.47 15.20 -13.72
N LEU A 144 -4.73 14.51 -12.60
CA LEU A 144 -5.55 13.29 -12.58
C LEU A 144 -6.95 13.54 -13.15
N ARG A 145 -7.56 14.66 -12.73
CA ARG A 145 -8.86 15.12 -13.25
C ARG A 145 -8.82 15.38 -14.76
N TYR A 146 -7.80 16.07 -15.25
CA TYR A 146 -7.70 16.37 -16.67
C TYR A 146 -7.51 15.14 -17.53
N LEU A 147 -6.67 14.19 -17.11
CA LEU A 147 -6.48 12.92 -17.82
C LEU A 147 -7.79 12.15 -17.96
N SER A 148 -8.58 12.02 -16.88
CA SER A 148 -9.89 11.35 -16.93
C SER A 148 -10.84 12.01 -17.93
N ARG A 149 -10.89 13.34 -17.96
CA ARG A 149 -11.82 14.08 -18.85
C ARG A 149 -11.36 14.05 -20.31
N VAL A 150 -10.07 14.22 -20.53
CA VAL A 150 -9.48 14.26 -21.88
C VAL A 150 -9.51 12.88 -22.53
N GLU A 151 -9.36 11.79 -21.76
CA GLU A 151 -9.54 10.43 -22.29
C GLU A 151 -10.93 10.28 -22.92
N VAL A 152 -11.99 10.76 -22.24
CA VAL A 152 -13.36 10.70 -22.76
C VAL A 152 -13.54 11.62 -23.97
N ALA A 153 -13.09 12.87 -23.89
CA ALA A 153 -13.23 13.86 -24.97
C ALA A 153 -12.49 13.47 -26.26
N SER A 154 -11.33 12.81 -26.12
CA SER A 154 -10.47 12.39 -27.22
C SER A 154 -10.79 10.98 -27.75
N GLU A 155 -11.84 10.31 -27.26
CA GLU A 155 -12.16 8.92 -27.59
C GLU A 155 -10.97 7.97 -27.35
N ARG A 156 -10.27 8.16 -26.21
CA ARG A 156 -9.05 7.45 -25.79
C ARG A 156 -7.80 7.69 -26.63
N THR A 157 -7.81 8.69 -27.52
CA THR A 157 -6.61 9.04 -28.31
C THR A 157 -5.52 9.62 -27.42
N ILE A 158 -5.89 10.50 -26.48
CA ILE A 158 -4.95 11.08 -25.52
C ILE A 158 -5.00 10.27 -24.23
N GLN A 159 -3.85 9.72 -23.87
CA GLN A 159 -3.65 8.96 -22.64
C GLN A 159 -2.51 9.51 -21.79
N TRP A 160 -1.88 10.60 -22.22
CA TRP A 160 -0.66 11.13 -21.63
C TRP A 160 -0.83 12.60 -21.22
N GLY A 161 -0.18 12.96 -20.11
CA GLY A 161 -0.21 14.31 -19.57
C GLY A 161 1.14 14.72 -18.99
N LEU A 162 1.49 15.99 -19.16
CA LEU A 162 2.68 16.61 -18.62
C LEU A 162 2.30 17.61 -17.53
N LEU A 163 2.89 17.51 -16.35
CA LEU A 163 2.74 18.52 -15.30
C LEU A 163 4.12 19.12 -14.99
N THR A 164 4.23 20.43 -15.04
CA THR A 164 5.51 21.11 -14.81
C THR A 164 5.38 22.45 -14.09
N ASN A 165 6.36 22.74 -13.24
CA ASN A 165 6.58 24.07 -12.65
C ASN A 165 7.81 24.76 -13.25
N GLY A 166 8.24 24.33 -14.43
CA GLY A 166 9.49 24.75 -15.09
C GLY A 166 10.71 23.93 -14.65
N ARG A 167 10.86 23.68 -13.34
CA ARG A 167 11.97 22.89 -12.78
C ARG A 167 11.72 21.38 -12.91
N TYR A 168 10.63 20.91 -12.31
CA TYR A 168 10.25 19.50 -12.32
C TYR A 168 9.28 19.24 -13.45
N TRP A 169 9.56 18.22 -14.25
CA TRP A 169 8.72 17.78 -15.36
C TRP A 169 8.22 16.38 -15.09
N ARG A 170 6.90 16.22 -15.05
CA ARG A 170 6.24 14.94 -14.78
C ARG A 170 5.50 14.42 -16.00
N LEU A 171 5.74 13.17 -16.35
CA LEU A 171 4.99 12.44 -17.36
C LEU A 171 4.02 11.47 -16.68
N TYR A 172 2.73 11.64 -16.95
CA TYR A 172 1.64 10.81 -16.46
C TYR A 172 1.03 9.97 -17.58
N PHE A 173 0.57 8.77 -17.22
CA PHE A 173 -0.14 7.85 -18.12
C PHE A 173 -1.51 7.47 -17.54
N GLN A 174 -2.58 7.63 -18.32
CA GLN A 174 -3.95 7.34 -17.89
C GLN A 174 -4.18 5.85 -17.61
N GLY A 175 -3.46 4.96 -18.31
CA GLY A 175 -3.53 3.51 -18.09
C GLY A 175 -2.62 2.98 -17.00
N ALA A 176 -2.02 3.86 -16.17
CA ALA A 176 -1.22 3.46 -15.03
C ALA A 176 -2.07 2.76 -13.95
N ARG A 177 -1.45 1.89 -13.14
CA ARG A 177 -2.15 1.15 -12.07
C ARG A 177 -2.55 2.08 -10.93
N SER A 178 -1.65 3.01 -10.59
CA SER A 178 -1.90 4.12 -9.68
C SER A 178 -1.34 5.38 -10.33
N ARG A 179 -2.23 6.21 -10.91
CA ARG A 179 -1.84 7.44 -11.62
C ARG A 179 -1.18 8.45 -10.69
N SER A 180 -1.49 8.40 -9.39
CA SER A 180 -0.83 9.24 -8.38
C SER A 180 0.61 8.81 -8.03
N GLU A 181 1.06 7.60 -8.41
CA GLU A 181 2.43 7.08 -8.14
C GLU A 181 3.25 6.78 -9.38
N GLU A 182 2.61 6.22 -10.39
CA GLU A 182 3.22 5.80 -11.65
C GLU A 182 3.26 6.99 -12.60
N PHE A 183 4.06 7.98 -12.22
CA PHE A 183 4.55 9.03 -13.11
C PHE A 183 6.08 8.94 -13.23
N LEU A 184 6.67 9.70 -14.16
CA LEU A 184 8.11 9.93 -14.23
C LEU A 184 8.37 11.40 -13.98
N GLU A 185 9.14 11.73 -12.94
CA GLU A 185 9.58 13.11 -12.66
C GLU A 185 11.08 13.27 -12.87
N LEU A 186 11.47 14.29 -13.64
CA LEU A 186 12.85 14.74 -13.82
C LEU A 186 13.01 16.20 -13.39
N ASP A 187 14.11 16.50 -12.68
CA ASP A 187 14.51 17.87 -12.35
C ASP A 187 15.35 18.42 -13.52
N LEU A 188 14.67 19.06 -14.46
CA LEU A 188 15.32 19.54 -15.69
C LEU A 188 16.29 20.69 -15.38
N ALA A 189 15.99 21.54 -14.39
CA ALA A 189 16.89 22.63 -14.01
C ALA A 189 18.23 22.10 -13.47
N LEU A 190 18.18 21.05 -12.64
CA LEU A 190 19.38 20.39 -12.14
C LEU A 190 20.16 19.70 -13.28
N LEU A 191 19.47 19.02 -14.19
CA LEU A 191 20.09 18.38 -15.37
C LEU A 191 20.71 19.40 -16.34
N ALA A 192 20.17 20.62 -16.39
CA ALA A 192 20.69 21.76 -17.15
C ALA A 192 21.90 22.44 -16.48
N GLY A 193 22.32 21.99 -15.30
CA GLY A 193 23.46 22.56 -14.57
C GLY A 193 23.13 23.83 -13.77
N MET A 194 21.84 24.14 -13.52
CA MET A 194 21.46 25.31 -12.71
C MET A 194 21.95 25.15 -11.26
N THR A 195 22.71 26.13 -10.78
CA THR A 195 23.24 26.17 -9.40
C THR A 195 22.36 27.02 -8.48
N GLY A 196 22.47 26.83 -7.15
CA GLY A 196 21.74 27.64 -6.17
C GLY A 196 20.32 27.15 -5.88
N LEU A 197 19.94 25.98 -6.39
CA LEU A 197 18.69 25.32 -6.06
C LEU A 197 18.73 24.77 -4.61
N PRO A 198 17.59 24.76 -3.88
CA PRO A 198 17.47 24.10 -2.58
C PRO A 198 18.00 22.66 -2.67
N ALA A 199 18.88 22.32 -1.73
CA ALA A 199 19.86 21.26 -1.89
C ALA A 199 19.26 19.85 -1.99
N ASP A 200 19.44 19.20 -3.14
CA ASP A 200 19.90 17.81 -3.14
C ASP A 200 21.43 17.89 -3.12
N TRP A 201 22.06 17.50 -2.00
CA TRP A 201 23.50 17.67 -1.72
C TRP A 201 24.44 16.91 -2.70
N PHE A 202 23.87 16.25 -3.71
CA PHE A 202 24.58 15.56 -4.78
C PHE A 202 23.87 15.89 -6.10
N GLY A 203 24.42 16.85 -6.84
CA GLY A 203 24.08 17.01 -8.26
C GLY A 203 24.50 15.75 -9.04
N PRO A 204 23.79 15.38 -10.11
CA PRO A 204 24.22 14.30 -11.00
C PRO A 204 25.66 14.58 -11.48
N THR A 205 26.45 13.52 -11.69
CA THR A 205 27.73 13.70 -12.40
C THR A 205 27.45 14.26 -13.80
N ASP A 206 28.41 14.92 -14.45
CA ASP A 206 28.22 15.46 -15.81
C ASP A 206 27.80 14.36 -16.81
N GLN A 207 28.25 13.12 -16.60
CA GLN A 207 27.84 11.97 -17.40
C GLN A 207 26.39 11.54 -17.11
N ASP A 208 25.98 11.50 -15.84
CA ASP A 208 24.58 11.25 -15.47
C ASP A 208 23.67 12.34 -16.05
N ALA A 209 24.07 13.61 -15.98
CA ALA A 209 23.29 14.73 -16.50
C ALA A 209 23.06 14.61 -18.02
N ALA A 210 24.11 14.31 -18.79
CA ALA A 210 24.00 14.11 -20.23
C ALA A 210 23.08 12.93 -20.59
N HIS A 211 23.22 11.81 -19.87
CA HIS A 211 22.36 10.63 -20.06
C HIS A 211 20.88 10.95 -19.80
N PHE A 212 20.57 11.56 -18.65
CA PHE A 212 19.19 11.87 -18.29
C PHE A 212 18.59 13.02 -19.11
N LEU A 213 19.39 13.90 -19.71
CA LEU A 213 18.91 14.84 -20.73
C LEU A 213 18.50 14.11 -22.03
N ALA A 214 19.22 13.08 -22.45
CA ALA A 214 18.81 12.25 -23.59
C ALA A 214 17.54 11.44 -23.26
N VAL A 215 17.42 10.91 -22.05
CA VAL A 215 16.18 10.29 -21.55
C VAL A 215 15.02 11.29 -21.59
N PHE A 216 15.23 12.52 -21.10
CA PHE A 216 14.22 13.57 -21.14
C PHE A 216 13.81 13.90 -22.58
N TYR A 217 14.78 14.10 -23.48
CA TYR A 217 14.55 14.38 -24.90
C TYR A 217 13.68 13.31 -25.56
N LEU A 218 13.97 12.04 -25.30
CA LEU A 218 13.27 10.92 -25.92
C LEU A 218 11.85 10.69 -25.33
N LEU A 219 11.70 10.77 -24.01
CA LEU A 219 10.43 10.45 -23.33
C LEU A 219 9.44 11.62 -23.27
N PHE A 220 9.93 12.87 -23.22
CA PHE A 220 9.10 14.08 -23.15
C PHE A 220 8.95 14.74 -24.53
N GLY A 221 9.76 14.37 -25.53
CA GLY A 221 9.66 14.89 -26.89
C GLY A 221 8.67 14.10 -27.77
N PRO A 222 8.29 14.63 -28.95
CA PRO A 222 7.35 13.99 -29.88
C PRO A 222 7.72 12.56 -30.27
N ALA A 223 9.03 12.25 -30.34
CA ALA A 223 9.55 10.92 -30.68
C ALA A 223 9.03 9.81 -29.74
N GLY A 224 8.77 10.14 -28.47
CA GLY A 224 8.19 9.21 -27.50
C GLY A 224 6.78 8.76 -27.85
N PHE A 225 6.02 9.61 -28.55
CA PHE A 225 4.58 9.47 -28.78
C PHE A 225 4.24 8.91 -30.17
N VAL A 226 5.24 8.74 -31.04
CA VAL A 226 5.04 8.24 -32.40
C VAL A 226 5.33 6.74 -32.50
N PRO A 227 4.56 6.00 -33.34
CA PRO A 227 4.81 4.59 -33.64
C PRO A 227 6.25 4.34 -34.10
N GLN A 228 6.86 3.27 -33.57
CA GLN A 228 8.21 2.88 -33.94
C GLN A 228 8.17 1.90 -35.12
N PRO A 229 8.82 2.21 -36.28
CA PRO A 229 8.77 1.35 -37.46
C PRO A 229 9.32 -0.06 -37.27
N SER A 230 10.17 -0.27 -36.26
CA SER A 230 10.76 -1.57 -35.94
C SER A 230 9.89 -2.40 -34.98
N ASP A 231 8.84 -1.84 -34.40
CA ASP A 231 7.93 -2.58 -33.53
C ASP A 231 6.82 -3.25 -34.37
N PRO A 232 6.67 -4.57 -34.32
CA PRO A 232 5.70 -5.29 -35.15
C PRO A 232 4.23 -4.96 -34.81
N GLU A 233 3.98 -4.47 -33.59
CA GLU A 233 2.66 -4.01 -33.14
C GLU A 233 2.39 -2.54 -33.48
N ASN A 234 3.33 -1.86 -34.15
CA ASN A 234 3.26 -0.44 -34.52
C ASN A 234 2.95 0.47 -33.31
N ARG A 235 3.54 0.14 -32.15
CA ARG A 235 3.34 0.90 -30.91
C ARG A 235 4.22 2.13 -30.85
N ALA A 236 3.77 3.14 -30.11
CA ALA A 236 4.59 4.29 -29.75
C ALA A 236 5.75 3.90 -28.82
N PHE A 237 6.84 4.65 -28.85
CA PHE A 237 8.02 4.34 -28.03
C PHE A 237 7.68 4.25 -26.53
N LEU A 238 6.86 5.17 -26.00
CA LEU A 238 6.43 5.14 -24.61
C LEU A 238 5.71 3.83 -24.23
N ALA A 239 4.90 3.27 -25.13
CA ALA A 239 4.25 1.98 -24.90
C ALA A 239 5.25 0.81 -24.92
N ILE A 240 6.27 0.87 -25.78
CA ILE A 240 7.38 -0.10 -25.80
C ILE A 240 8.17 0.00 -24.49
N ALA A 241 8.54 1.21 -24.07
CA ALA A 241 9.27 1.48 -22.84
C ALA A 241 8.52 0.95 -21.60
N LEU A 242 7.20 1.13 -21.53
CA LEU A 242 6.36 0.55 -20.48
C LEU A 242 6.37 -0.98 -20.51
N ALA A 243 6.32 -1.58 -21.70
CA ALA A 243 6.37 -3.03 -21.85
C ALA A 243 7.74 -3.61 -21.42
N GLU A 244 8.85 -2.97 -21.83
CA GLU A 244 10.20 -3.38 -21.41
C GLU A 244 10.40 -3.22 -19.91
N THR A 245 9.93 -2.11 -19.32
CA THR A 245 9.95 -1.87 -17.87
C THR A 245 9.30 -3.03 -17.12
N ARG A 246 8.08 -3.41 -17.51
CA ARG A 246 7.36 -4.53 -16.87
C ARG A 246 8.10 -5.86 -16.99
N ARG A 247 8.77 -6.11 -18.13
CA ARG A 247 9.58 -7.33 -18.32
C ARG A 247 10.80 -7.33 -17.41
N TRP A 248 11.46 -6.18 -17.26
CA TRP A 248 12.60 -6.02 -16.36
C TRP A 248 12.21 -6.29 -14.90
N GLU A 249 11.12 -5.66 -14.42
CA GLU A 249 10.61 -5.90 -13.07
C GLU A 249 10.24 -7.37 -12.84
N ALA A 250 9.53 -7.99 -13.79
CA ALA A 250 9.11 -9.38 -13.70
C ALA A 250 10.30 -10.34 -13.61
N ARG A 251 11.35 -10.09 -14.40
CA ARG A 251 12.59 -10.88 -14.37
C ARG A 251 13.29 -10.77 -13.01
N VAL A 252 13.47 -9.55 -12.49
CA VAL A 252 14.12 -9.34 -11.19
C VAL A 252 13.32 -10.01 -10.07
N SER A 253 11.99 -9.88 -10.09
CA SER A 253 11.12 -10.54 -9.11
C SER A 253 11.20 -12.08 -9.19
N GLN A 254 11.28 -12.64 -10.41
CA GLN A 254 11.42 -14.08 -10.60
C GLN A 254 12.77 -14.58 -10.08
N ASP A 255 13.87 -13.94 -10.49
CA ASP A 255 15.24 -14.31 -10.08
C ASP A 255 15.41 -14.22 -8.55
N LEU A 256 14.92 -13.13 -7.95
CA LEU A 256 14.94 -12.94 -6.50
C LEU A 256 14.10 -14.01 -5.79
N GLY A 257 12.91 -14.31 -6.33
CA GLY A 257 12.06 -15.38 -5.85
C GLY A 257 12.80 -16.70 -5.82
N GLU A 258 13.27 -17.17 -6.97
CA GLU A 258 14.01 -18.44 -7.12
C GLU A 258 15.18 -18.54 -6.13
N LEU A 259 16.00 -17.49 -6.02
CA LEU A 259 17.11 -17.44 -5.07
C LEU A 259 16.63 -17.58 -3.61
N VAL A 260 15.57 -16.87 -3.24
CA VAL A 260 14.98 -16.94 -1.89
C VAL A 260 14.46 -18.34 -1.61
N PHE A 261 13.73 -18.96 -2.55
CA PHE A 261 13.13 -20.28 -2.34
C PHE A 261 14.14 -21.42 -2.32
N GLU A 262 15.03 -21.46 -3.30
CA GLU A 262 15.89 -22.62 -3.52
C GLU A 262 17.09 -22.64 -2.58
N ARG A 263 17.51 -21.46 -2.12
CA ARG A 263 18.75 -21.31 -1.36
C ARG A 263 18.55 -20.63 -0.01
N LEU A 264 18.07 -19.38 0.01
CA LEU A 264 18.15 -18.55 1.21
C LEU A 264 17.19 -19.03 2.31
N PHE A 265 15.94 -19.33 1.98
CA PHE A 265 14.94 -19.76 2.94
C PHE A 265 15.26 -21.15 3.54
N PRO A 266 15.60 -22.20 2.76
CA PRO A 266 16.05 -23.47 3.32
C PRO A 266 17.29 -23.32 4.20
N ARG A 267 18.26 -22.50 3.77
CA ARG A 267 19.47 -22.24 4.55
C ARG A 267 19.15 -21.57 5.90
N LEU A 268 18.21 -20.62 5.89
CA LEU A 268 17.77 -19.92 7.08
C LEU A 268 17.02 -20.84 8.04
N VAL A 269 16.08 -21.64 7.55
CA VAL A 269 15.34 -22.64 8.34
C VAL A 269 16.30 -23.60 9.03
N ALA A 270 17.27 -24.15 8.29
CA ALA A 270 18.26 -25.05 8.86
C ALA A 270 19.12 -24.36 9.94
N ALA A 271 19.57 -23.13 9.68
CA ALA A 271 20.40 -22.39 10.62
C ALA A 271 19.65 -22.04 11.92
N ILE A 272 18.37 -21.65 11.83
CA ILE A 272 17.52 -21.36 12.99
C ILE A 272 17.32 -22.63 13.83
N ALA A 273 16.97 -23.75 13.20
CA ALA A 273 16.75 -25.03 13.90
C ALA A 273 18.03 -25.54 14.59
N GLU A 274 19.20 -25.37 13.96
CA GLU A 274 20.48 -25.80 14.50
C GLU A 274 20.93 -24.97 15.71
N HIS A 275 20.68 -23.66 15.68
CA HIS A 275 21.22 -22.69 16.65
C HIS A 275 20.23 -22.28 17.74
N ASP A 276 19.00 -22.80 17.76
CA ASP A 276 18.09 -22.58 18.89
C ASP A 276 18.55 -23.42 20.10
N PRO A 277 19.02 -22.77 21.19
CA PRO A 277 19.51 -23.48 22.37
C PRO A 277 18.40 -24.19 23.15
N ALA A 278 17.13 -23.81 22.94
CA ALA A 278 15.98 -24.34 23.66
C ALA A 278 15.19 -25.38 22.85
N ALA A 279 15.61 -25.68 21.61
CA ALA A 279 14.87 -26.57 20.73
C ALA A 279 14.85 -28.02 21.26
N PRO A 280 13.67 -28.69 21.28
CA PRO A 280 13.58 -30.11 21.59
C PRO A 280 14.30 -30.94 20.52
N ARG A 281 15.00 -32.00 20.96
CA ARG A 281 15.67 -32.95 20.07
C ARG A 281 15.17 -34.36 20.39
N PRO A 282 14.39 -35.01 19.51
CA PRO A 282 13.98 -34.59 18.16
C PRO A 282 12.97 -33.44 18.15
N HIS A 283 12.94 -32.68 17.05
CA HIS A 283 12.03 -31.54 16.87
C HIS A 283 10.55 -31.98 16.92
N THR A 284 9.72 -31.19 17.61
CA THR A 284 8.25 -31.36 17.63
C THR A 284 7.61 -30.61 16.46
N ALA A 285 6.33 -30.90 16.17
CA ALA A 285 5.60 -30.18 15.12
C ALA A 285 5.49 -28.68 15.43
N ASP A 286 5.23 -28.32 16.69
CA ASP A 286 5.11 -26.92 17.13
C ASP A 286 6.44 -26.18 17.03
N ASP A 287 7.55 -26.86 17.33
CA ASP A 287 8.90 -26.30 17.19
C ASP A 287 9.25 -26.02 15.72
N LEU A 288 8.99 -26.98 14.82
CA LEU A 288 9.22 -26.79 13.39
C LEU A 288 8.35 -25.67 12.80
N ASP A 289 7.12 -25.50 13.30
CA ASP A 289 6.28 -24.36 12.90
C ASP A 289 6.82 -23.03 13.47
N ALA A 290 7.32 -23.02 14.71
CA ALA A 290 7.97 -21.84 15.29
C ALA A 290 9.23 -21.44 14.49
N VAL A 291 10.06 -22.41 14.09
CA VAL A 291 11.22 -22.20 13.21
C VAL A 291 10.78 -21.62 11.86
N ARG A 292 9.74 -22.20 11.24
CA ARG A 292 9.17 -21.70 9.98
C ARG A 292 8.72 -20.25 10.10
N ARG A 293 7.95 -19.93 11.13
CA ARG A 293 7.45 -18.57 11.39
C ARG A 293 8.61 -17.59 11.62
N ALA A 294 9.60 -17.96 12.43
CA ALA A 294 10.78 -17.13 12.67
C ALA A 294 11.61 -16.87 11.39
N ALA A 295 11.79 -17.88 10.54
CA ALA A 295 12.48 -17.74 9.26
C ALA A 295 11.76 -16.74 8.34
N LEU A 296 10.43 -16.85 8.24
CA LEU A 296 9.60 -15.93 7.45
C LEU A 296 9.69 -14.50 7.98
N ILE A 297 9.50 -14.31 9.29
CA ILE A 297 9.54 -12.98 9.90
C ILE A 297 10.90 -12.32 9.71
N LEU A 298 12.01 -13.05 9.90
CA LEU A 298 13.33 -12.48 9.68
C LEU A 298 13.54 -12.06 8.21
N LEU A 299 13.10 -12.89 7.27
CA LEU A 299 13.15 -12.54 5.85
C LEU A 299 12.29 -11.31 5.54
N TYR A 300 11.10 -11.20 6.15
CA TYR A 300 10.20 -10.07 5.96
C TYR A 300 10.79 -8.78 6.52
N ARG A 301 11.42 -8.83 7.70
CA ARG A 301 12.16 -7.71 8.28
C ARG A 301 13.26 -7.22 7.33
N LEU A 302 14.06 -8.14 6.77
CA LEU A 302 15.15 -7.78 5.86
C LEU A 302 14.65 -7.10 4.59
N LEU A 303 13.65 -7.70 3.94
CA LEU A 303 13.06 -7.15 2.71
C LEU A 303 12.33 -5.84 2.97
N PHE A 304 11.66 -5.70 4.12
CA PHE A 304 11.06 -4.43 4.54
C PHE A 304 12.12 -3.33 4.65
N VAL A 305 13.24 -3.60 5.33
CA VAL A 305 14.31 -2.61 5.48
C VAL A 305 14.96 -2.29 4.14
N LEU A 306 15.24 -3.28 3.28
CA LEU A 306 15.77 -3.05 1.93
C LEU A 306 14.87 -2.12 1.13
N TYR A 307 13.56 -2.41 1.13
CA TYR A 307 12.56 -1.60 0.43
C TYR A 307 12.44 -0.18 1.02
N ALA A 308 12.42 -0.06 2.34
CA ALA A 308 12.28 1.22 3.03
C ALA A 308 13.51 2.11 2.85
N GLU A 309 14.71 1.54 2.93
CA GLU A 309 15.97 2.26 2.71
C GLU A 309 16.15 2.71 1.26
N ASP A 310 15.90 1.84 0.27
CA ASP A 310 16.06 2.20 -1.15
C ASP A 310 15.01 3.23 -1.61
N ARG A 311 13.85 3.32 -0.92
CA ARG A 311 12.87 4.40 -1.13
C ARG A 311 13.13 5.67 -0.31
N ASN A 312 14.16 5.71 0.52
CA ASN A 312 14.43 6.80 1.48
C ASN A 312 13.29 7.05 2.48
N LEU A 313 12.51 6.01 2.77
CA LEU A 313 11.46 6.03 3.80
C LEU A 313 12.06 6.00 5.22
N LEU A 314 13.26 5.44 5.33
CA LEU A 314 14.14 5.54 6.50
C LEU A 314 15.19 6.64 6.28
N PRO A 315 15.73 7.27 7.33
CA PRO A 315 16.63 8.42 7.23
C PRO A 315 18.07 8.02 6.81
N VAL A 316 18.21 7.26 5.73
CA VAL A 316 19.50 6.77 5.17
C VAL A 316 20.47 7.88 4.79
N ARG A 317 19.96 9.09 4.55
CA ARG A 317 20.76 10.29 4.26
C ARG A 317 21.23 11.02 5.51
N ASP A 318 20.66 10.72 6.68
CA ASP A 318 21.10 11.28 7.96
C ASP A 318 22.38 10.55 8.40
N PRO A 319 23.50 11.27 8.63
CA PRO A 319 24.73 10.65 9.13
C PRO A 319 24.53 9.88 10.44
N ARG A 320 23.59 10.29 11.29
CA ARG A 320 23.30 9.64 12.58
C ARG A 320 22.80 8.21 12.37
N TYR A 321 21.84 8.01 11.48
CA TYR A 321 21.29 6.68 11.16
C TYR A 321 22.16 5.86 10.19
N ASN A 322 22.79 6.52 9.21
CA ASN A 322 23.46 5.85 8.08
C ASN A 322 24.44 4.74 8.53
N HIS A 323 25.16 4.92 9.64
CA HIS A 323 26.10 3.93 10.16
C HIS A 323 25.47 2.59 10.59
N TYR A 324 24.18 2.61 10.96
CA TYR A 324 23.39 1.45 11.37
C TYR A 324 22.60 0.82 10.21
N SER A 325 22.46 1.55 9.10
CA SER A 325 21.65 1.15 7.94
C SER A 325 22.05 -0.22 7.38
N LEU A 326 21.05 -0.94 6.86
CA LEU A 326 21.27 -2.19 6.15
C LEU A 326 22.13 -1.95 4.89
N ARG A 327 22.03 -0.77 4.27
CA ARG A 327 22.90 -0.32 3.18
C ARG A 327 24.38 -0.38 3.53
N VAL A 328 24.78 0.06 4.72
CA VAL A 328 26.19 -0.03 5.16
C VAL A 328 26.57 -1.46 5.48
N ILE A 329 25.68 -2.24 6.09
CA ILE A 329 25.89 -3.66 6.39
C ILE A 329 26.13 -4.46 5.10
N ARG A 330 25.25 -4.33 4.09
CA ARG A 330 25.37 -5.03 2.80
C ARG A 330 26.65 -4.64 2.04
N GLN A 331 27.04 -3.37 2.06
CA GLN A 331 28.28 -2.91 1.42
C GLN A 331 29.54 -3.50 2.09
N LYS A 332 29.56 -3.57 3.43
CA LYS A 332 30.68 -4.19 4.16
C LYS A 332 30.78 -5.68 3.82
N ILE A 333 29.65 -6.39 3.82
CA ILE A 333 29.60 -7.82 3.48
C ILE A 333 30.08 -8.04 2.03
N ALA A 334 29.55 -7.28 1.08
CA ALA A 334 29.94 -7.35 -0.33
C ALA A 334 31.45 -7.19 -0.52
N ARG A 335 32.06 -6.15 0.06
CA ARG A 335 33.52 -5.92 -0.03
C ARG A 335 34.35 -7.09 0.52
N HIS A 336 33.90 -7.73 1.60
CA HIS A 336 34.61 -8.89 2.17
C HIS A 336 34.48 -10.11 1.25
N LEU A 337 33.28 -10.37 0.72
CA LEU A 337 33.06 -11.47 -0.22
C LEU A 337 33.84 -11.27 -1.53
N ASP A 338 33.86 -10.06 -2.07
CA ASP A 338 34.59 -9.73 -3.30
C ASP A 338 36.11 -9.83 -3.10
N ALA A 339 36.59 -9.62 -1.86
CA ALA A 339 37.97 -9.88 -1.46
C ALA A 339 38.26 -11.36 -1.13
N ASN A 340 37.31 -12.28 -1.38
CA ASN A 340 37.37 -13.70 -1.03
C ASN A 340 37.64 -13.97 0.47
N ALA A 341 37.22 -13.06 1.36
CA ALA A 341 37.34 -13.26 2.79
C ALA A 341 36.31 -14.26 3.32
N VAL A 342 36.69 -15.03 4.34
CA VAL A 342 35.82 -16.06 4.95
C VAL A 342 35.13 -15.48 6.19
N PHE A 343 33.81 -15.61 6.25
CA PHE A 343 33.03 -15.27 7.43
C PHE A 343 33.03 -16.40 8.46
N SER A 344 32.97 -16.05 9.74
CA SER A 344 32.98 -17.03 10.83
C SER A 344 31.71 -17.89 10.83
N ALA A 345 31.87 -19.19 11.04
CA ALA A 345 30.77 -20.13 11.26
C ALA A 345 30.27 -20.16 12.71
N SER A 346 30.87 -19.39 13.63
CA SER A 346 30.50 -19.39 15.06
C SER A 346 30.26 -18.00 15.64
N ALA A 347 30.91 -16.95 15.13
CA ALA A 347 30.64 -15.58 15.56
C ALA A 347 29.32 -15.08 14.96
N GLY A 348 28.53 -14.31 15.71
CA GLY A 348 27.29 -13.68 15.24
C GLY A 348 27.32 -12.16 15.37
N ARG A 349 28.36 -11.51 14.83
CA ARG A 349 28.47 -10.05 14.79
C ARG A 349 27.48 -9.42 13.82
N CYS A 350 27.33 -9.98 12.62
CA CYS A 350 26.38 -9.52 11.61
C CYS A 350 24.94 -9.64 12.11
N TYR A 351 24.59 -10.77 12.76
CA TYR A 351 23.25 -10.95 13.30
C TYR A 351 22.93 -9.93 14.40
N ARG A 352 23.86 -9.66 15.32
CA ARG A 352 23.68 -8.63 16.36
C ARG A 352 23.48 -7.24 15.77
N ALA A 353 24.24 -6.88 14.73
CA ALA A 353 24.03 -5.61 14.04
C ALA A 353 22.63 -5.50 13.40
N LEU A 354 22.09 -6.61 12.88
CA LEU A 354 20.71 -6.64 12.39
C LEU A 354 19.70 -6.49 13.53
N LYS A 355 19.93 -7.14 14.69
CA LYS A 355 19.07 -6.97 15.87
C LYS A 355 19.05 -5.50 16.33
N ASP A 356 20.22 -4.86 16.43
CA ASP A 356 20.33 -3.45 16.79
C ASP A 356 19.54 -2.58 15.80
N LEU A 357 19.67 -2.83 14.50
CA LEU A 357 18.92 -2.13 13.45
C LEU A 357 17.40 -2.33 13.58
N PHE A 358 16.94 -3.56 13.79
CA PHE A 358 15.52 -3.85 13.96
C PHE A 358 14.95 -3.19 15.22
N GLN A 359 15.74 -3.14 16.30
CA GLN A 359 15.34 -2.44 17.52
C GLN A 359 15.22 -0.93 17.28
N ILE A 360 16.19 -0.32 16.59
CA ILE A 360 16.15 1.11 16.22
C ILE A 360 14.89 1.44 15.40
N ILE A 361 14.54 0.60 14.42
CA ILE A 361 13.36 0.80 13.58
C ILE A 361 12.06 0.56 14.37
N GLY A 362 12.03 -0.50 15.17
CA GLY A 362 10.84 -0.89 15.95
C GLY A 362 10.51 0.12 17.04
N GLN A 363 11.47 0.45 17.89
CA GLN A 363 11.28 1.31 19.07
C GLN A 363 11.51 2.79 18.78
N GLY A 364 12.10 3.12 17.63
CA GLY A 364 12.58 4.46 17.32
C GLY A 364 13.85 4.79 18.09
N ASP A 365 14.61 5.77 17.59
CA ASP A 365 15.75 6.34 18.29
C ASP A 365 15.90 7.82 17.92
N ALA A 366 15.54 8.70 18.86
CA ALA A 366 15.64 10.15 18.71
C ALA A 366 17.09 10.62 18.50
N ALA A 367 18.08 9.95 19.10
CA ALA A 367 19.49 10.30 18.90
C ALA A 367 19.94 10.02 17.46
N LEU A 368 19.32 9.04 16.80
CA LEU A 368 19.56 8.69 15.40
C LEU A 368 18.62 9.40 14.42
N GLY A 369 17.64 10.16 14.92
CA GLY A 369 16.61 10.80 14.12
C GLY A 369 15.60 9.82 13.51
N VAL A 370 15.46 8.62 14.08
CA VAL A 370 14.56 7.57 13.57
C VAL A 370 13.26 7.58 14.38
N PRO A 371 12.10 7.79 13.74
CA PRO A 371 10.83 7.63 14.43
C PRO A 371 10.53 6.15 14.67
N PRO A 372 9.76 5.80 15.71
CA PRO A 372 9.29 4.45 15.92
C PRO A 372 8.30 4.05 14.84
N TYR A 373 8.55 2.94 14.16
CA TYR A 373 7.66 2.42 13.13
C TYR A 373 6.82 1.23 13.61
N ASN A 374 6.90 0.82 14.88
CA ASN A 374 6.30 -0.42 15.39
C ASN A 374 4.91 -0.76 14.82
N GLY A 375 4.77 -2.00 14.33
CA GLY A 375 3.53 -2.53 13.75
C GLY A 375 3.29 -4.01 14.03
N GLY A 376 4.10 -4.68 14.85
CA GLY A 376 4.03 -6.15 15.05
C GLY A 376 5.10 -6.92 14.28
N LEU A 377 5.53 -6.45 13.10
CA LEU A 377 6.67 -7.03 12.37
C LEU A 377 7.98 -6.93 13.19
N PHE A 378 8.20 -5.80 13.85
CA PHE A 378 9.36 -5.53 14.70
C PHE A 378 9.05 -5.71 16.20
N ASP A 379 7.95 -6.37 16.56
CA ASP A 379 7.60 -6.62 17.96
C ASP A 379 8.37 -7.84 18.52
N ASP A 380 9.31 -7.57 19.42
CA ASP A 380 10.13 -8.58 20.06
C ASP A 380 9.31 -9.62 20.86
N ARG A 381 8.16 -9.22 21.43
CA ARG A 381 7.29 -10.13 22.20
C ARG A 381 6.61 -11.16 21.30
N ALA A 382 6.22 -10.76 20.10
CA ALA A 382 5.60 -11.63 19.11
C ALA A 382 6.60 -12.65 18.54
N HIS A 383 7.90 -12.34 18.56
CA HIS A 383 8.95 -13.09 17.86
C HIS A 383 10.07 -13.62 18.78
N ALA A 384 9.68 -14.13 19.96
CA ALA A 384 10.60 -14.56 21.02
C ALA A 384 11.72 -15.53 20.60
N LEU A 385 11.49 -16.35 19.55
CA LEU A 385 12.53 -17.25 19.03
C LEU A 385 13.70 -16.48 18.41
N LEU A 386 13.43 -15.43 17.62
CA LEU A 386 14.47 -14.59 17.03
C LEU A 386 15.27 -13.82 18.10
N GLU A 387 14.63 -13.48 19.22
CA GLU A 387 15.28 -12.72 20.28
C GLU A 387 16.33 -13.50 21.06
N ARG A 388 16.08 -14.80 21.31
CA ARG A 388 17.06 -15.67 21.99
C ARG A 388 18.14 -16.23 21.05
N LEU A 389 17.94 -16.14 19.74
CA LEU A 389 18.81 -16.73 18.74
C LEU A 389 20.06 -15.86 18.49
N THR A 390 21.16 -16.48 18.05
CA THR A 390 22.26 -15.78 17.39
C THR A 390 22.74 -16.59 16.21
N LEU A 391 22.55 -16.06 15.00
CA LEU A 391 22.98 -16.73 13.77
C LEU A 391 24.47 -16.46 13.47
N PRO A 392 25.21 -17.45 12.92
CA PRO A 392 26.57 -17.25 12.47
C PRO A 392 26.72 -16.21 11.36
N ASP A 393 27.85 -15.51 11.36
CA ASP A 393 28.20 -14.49 10.37
C ASP A 393 28.22 -15.06 8.95
N ALA A 394 28.66 -16.31 8.78
CA ALA A 394 28.63 -16.99 7.48
C ALA A 394 27.20 -17.13 6.92
N VAL A 395 26.21 -17.43 7.78
CA VAL A 395 24.80 -17.56 7.38
C VAL A 395 24.23 -16.19 7.03
N VAL A 396 24.46 -15.19 7.90
CA VAL A 396 23.93 -13.85 7.70
C VAL A 396 24.57 -13.18 6.49
N ALA A 397 25.87 -13.34 6.26
CA ALA A 397 26.55 -12.81 5.10
C ALA A 397 25.99 -13.37 3.79
N GLU A 398 25.76 -14.68 3.71
CA GLU A 398 25.12 -15.32 2.56
C GLU A 398 23.70 -14.78 2.33
N LEU A 399 22.91 -14.66 3.40
CA LEU A 399 21.54 -14.14 3.34
C LEU A 399 21.50 -12.68 2.85
N ILE A 400 22.30 -11.80 3.46
CA ILE A 400 22.33 -10.38 3.10
C ILE A 400 22.87 -10.18 1.69
N ASP A 401 23.93 -10.87 1.30
CA ASP A 401 24.50 -10.73 -0.04
C ASP A 401 23.53 -11.25 -1.11
N GLY A 402 22.88 -12.39 -0.87
CA GLY A 402 21.88 -12.97 -1.77
C GLY A 402 20.65 -12.07 -1.96
N LEU A 403 20.18 -11.41 -0.90
CA LEU A 403 19.12 -10.40 -1.01
C LEU A 403 19.60 -9.07 -1.59
N SER A 404 20.90 -8.81 -1.65
CA SER A 404 21.42 -7.50 -2.05
C SER A 404 21.90 -7.46 -3.49
N ARG A 405 22.45 -8.56 -3.99
CA ARG A 405 23.13 -8.61 -5.29
C ARG A 405 22.75 -9.87 -6.05
N ARG A 406 22.52 -9.71 -7.35
CA ARG A 406 22.30 -10.82 -8.29
C ARG A 406 23.52 -11.02 -9.19
N PRO A 407 23.86 -12.27 -9.55
CA PRO A 407 24.89 -12.53 -10.53
C PRO A 407 24.39 -12.17 -11.94
N VAL A 408 25.17 -11.39 -12.68
CA VAL A 408 24.93 -11.09 -14.10
C VAL A 408 26.24 -11.33 -14.84
N GLY A 409 26.33 -12.47 -15.52
CA GLY A 409 27.59 -12.93 -16.12
C GLY A 409 28.67 -13.19 -15.06
N GLN A 410 29.80 -12.47 -15.14
CA GLN A 410 30.88 -12.53 -14.15
C GLN A 410 30.75 -11.47 -13.06
N GLU A 411 29.83 -10.52 -13.20
CA GLU A 411 29.65 -9.39 -12.27
C GLU A 411 28.47 -9.62 -11.33
N ARG A 412 28.41 -8.82 -10.26
CA ARG A 412 27.30 -8.84 -9.29
C ARG A 412 26.65 -7.47 -9.26
N HIS A 413 25.43 -7.39 -9.75
CA HIS A 413 24.66 -6.15 -9.80
C HIS A 413 23.80 -6.03 -8.53
N TRP A 414 23.67 -4.80 -8.00
CA TRP A 414 22.78 -4.53 -6.88
C TRP A 414 21.32 -4.68 -7.33
N ILE A 415 20.49 -5.24 -6.46
CA ILE A 415 19.04 -5.29 -6.66
C ILE A 415 18.47 -3.96 -6.18
N ASN A 416 17.70 -3.28 -7.05
CA ASN A 416 17.03 -2.04 -6.72
C ASN A 416 15.62 -2.30 -6.19
N TYR A 417 15.45 -2.29 -4.86
CA TYR A 417 14.14 -2.55 -4.26
C TYR A 417 13.14 -1.41 -4.47
N ARG A 418 13.60 -0.21 -4.87
CA ARG A 418 12.74 0.95 -5.19
C ARG A 418 11.79 0.66 -6.37
N ASP A 419 12.23 -0.16 -7.30
CA ASP A 419 11.51 -0.43 -8.54
C ASP A 419 10.60 -1.65 -8.43
N LEU A 420 10.80 -2.48 -7.41
CA LEU A 420 9.90 -3.60 -7.13
C LEU A 420 8.58 -3.10 -6.54
N SER A 421 7.48 -3.58 -7.11
CA SER A 421 6.15 -3.36 -6.56
C SER A 421 5.92 -4.23 -5.32
N VAL A 422 5.07 -3.75 -4.41
CA VAL A 422 4.70 -4.52 -3.21
C VAL A 422 4.00 -5.83 -3.58
N GLN A 423 3.26 -5.82 -4.68
CA GLN A 423 2.58 -6.98 -5.24
C GLN A 423 3.57 -8.08 -5.67
N GLN A 424 4.67 -7.70 -6.32
CA GLN A 424 5.75 -8.63 -6.70
C GLN A 424 6.40 -9.27 -5.48
N LEU A 425 6.68 -8.48 -4.44
CA LEU A 425 7.14 -9.00 -3.15
C LEU A 425 6.12 -9.97 -2.54
N GLY A 426 4.83 -9.61 -2.56
CA GLY A 426 3.71 -10.46 -2.14
C GLY A 426 3.74 -11.85 -2.79
N SER A 427 4.02 -11.91 -4.10
CA SER A 427 4.10 -13.18 -4.83
C SER A 427 5.26 -14.08 -4.36
N ILE A 428 6.39 -13.48 -3.95
CA ILE A 428 7.53 -14.22 -3.39
C ILE A 428 7.11 -14.82 -2.04
N TYR A 429 6.40 -14.06 -1.22
CA TYR A 429 5.99 -14.52 0.09
C TYR A 429 4.88 -15.56 0.05
N GLU A 430 3.91 -15.40 -0.84
CA GLU A 430 2.79 -16.33 -0.98
C GLU A 430 3.26 -17.74 -1.34
N ARG A 431 4.21 -17.84 -2.27
CA ARG A 431 4.90 -19.09 -2.58
C ARG A 431 5.62 -19.69 -1.37
N LEU A 432 6.15 -18.88 -0.43
CA LEU A 432 6.80 -19.41 0.79
C LEU A 432 5.78 -20.04 1.75
N LEU A 433 4.53 -19.58 1.75
CA LEU A 433 3.46 -20.13 2.60
C LEU A 433 3.06 -21.55 2.21
N GLU A 434 3.29 -21.93 0.95
CA GLU A 434 2.98 -23.27 0.43
C GLU A 434 3.94 -24.36 0.92
N TYR A 435 4.98 -23.99 1.66
CA TYR A 435 5.98 -24.92 2.19
C TYR A 435 5.79 -25.17 3.69
N ARG A 436 6.07 -26.41 4.08
CA ARG A 436 6.21 -26.82 5.50
C ARG A 436 7.63 -27.21 5.79
N VAL A 437 7.97 -27.06 7.06
CA VAL A 437 9.23 -27.49 7.61
C VAL A 437 9.02 -28.88 8.21
N VAL A 438 9.86 -29.85 7.82
CA VAL A 438 9.79 -31.23 8.30
C VAL A 438 11.15 -31.68 8.83
N GLY A 439 11.13 -32.36 9.97
CA GLY A 439 12.31 -33.03 10.53
C GLY A 439 12.49 -34.42 9.90
N ASP A 440 13.74 -34.84 9.73
CA ASP A 440 14.07 -36.17 9.20
C ASP A 440 14.25 -37.25 10.28
N GLY A 441 13.99 -36.92 11.55
CA GLY A 441 14.17 -37.81 12.70
C GLY A 441 15.61 -37.95 13.19
N ALA A 442 16.61 -37.55 12.39
CA ALA A 442 18.02 -37.47 12.77
C ALA A 442 18.43 -36.09 13.32
N GLY A 443 17.45 -35.18 13.45
CA GLY A 443 17.65 -33.81 13.92
C GLY A 443 17.95 -32.82 12.80
N GLN A 444 17.93 -33.23 11.53
CA GLN A 444 18.01 -32.29 10.42
C GLN A 444 16.62 -31.83 10.01
N VAL A 445 16.57 -30.59 9.54
CA VAL A 445 15.34 -29.92 9.14
C VAL A 445 15.41 -29.62 7.65
N ARG A 446 14.33 -29.95 6.93
CA ARG A 446 14.21 -29.67 5.49
C ARG A 446 12.90 -28.98 5.19
N VAL A 447 12.92 -28.17 4.14
CA VAL A 447 11.73 -27.52 3.59
C VAL A 447 11.07 -28.50 2.60
N SER A 448 9.76 -28.68 2.69
CA SER A 448 8.99 -29.55 1.80
C SER A 448 7.71 -28.86 1.35
N PRO A 449 7.33 -28.94 0.06
CA PRO A 449 6.05 -28.43 -0.40
C PRO A 449 4.89 -29.15 0.29
N THR A 450 3.79 -28.43 0.51
CA THR A 450 2.54 -29.01 1.02
C THR A 450 1.83 -29.87 -0.05
N ILE A 451 0.87 -30.69 0.39
CA ILE A 451 0.09 -31.57 -0.52
C ILE A 451 -0.74 -30.72 -1.50
N PHE A 452 -1.15 -29.51 -1.10
CA PHE A 452 -1.85 -28.54 -1.94
C PHE A 452 -0.94 -27.89 -2.99
N ALA A 453 0.36 -27.75 -2.72
CA ALA A 453 1.34 -27.25 -3.70
C ALA A 453 1.45 -28.17 -4.94
N ARG A 454 1.11 -29.47 -4.84
CA ARG A 454 1.19 -30.43 -5.97
C ARG A 454 0.11 -30.28 -7.04
N LYS A 455 -0.93 -29.45 -6.81
CA LYS A 455 -1.93 -29.09 -7.83
C LYS A 455 -1.80 -27.64 -8.34
N GLY A 456 -0.86 -26.85 -7.80
CA GLY A 456 -0.82 -25.40 -7.96
C GLY A 456 0.53 -24.84 -8.40
N SER A 457 1.24 -25.47 -9.34
CA SER A 457 2.41 -24.81 -9.96
C SER A 457 2.03 -23.61 -10.82
N GLY A 458 0.73 -23.45 -11.12
CA GLY A 458 0.15 -22.16 -11.44
C GLY A 458 -0.44 -21.59 -10.16
N SER A 459 0.34 -20.80 -9.41
CA SER A 459 -0.24 -19.78 -8.54
C SER A 459 -1.32 -19.11 -9.38
N TYR A 460 -2.60 -19.20 -8.99
CA TYR A 460 -3.69 -18.51 -9.67
C TYR A 460 -3.53 -17.01 -9.41
N TYR A 461 -2.47 -16.45 -9.98
CA TYR A 461 -2.18 -15.04 -10.02
C TYR A 461 -3.22 -14.44 -10.93
N THR A 462 -4.17 -13.76 -10.32
CA THR A 462 -5.11 -12.92 -11.04
C THR A 462 -4.29 -11.81 -11.65
N HIS A 463 -4.20 -11.80 -12.98
CA HIS A 463 -3.45 -10.78 -13.69
C HIS A 463 -3.91 -9.39 -13.22
N ASP A 464 -2.98 -8.47 -12.95
CA ASP A 464 -3.31 -7.14 -12.42
C ASP A 464 -4.44 -6.43 -13.18
N ASP A 465 -4.51 -6.58 -14.51
CA ASP A 465 -5.58 -6.02 -15.33
C ASP A 465 -6.97 -6.54 -14.91
N LEU A 466 -7.04 -7.80 -14.53
CA LEU A 466 -8.25 -8.45 -14.04
C LEU A 466 -8.58 -8.03 -12.59
N VAL A 467 -7.57 -7.87 -11.73
CA VAL A 467 -7.74 -7.31 -10.38
C VAL A 467 -8.32 -5.90 -10.45
N GLN A 468 -7.73 -5.04 -11.29
CA GLN A 468 -8.21 -3.67 -11.52
C GLN A 468 -9.61 -3.65 -12.11
N LEU A 469 -9.92 -4.57 -13.04
CA LEU A 469 -11.26 -4.71 -13.58
C LEU A 469 -12.28 -5.07 -12.48
N LEU A 470 -11.97 -6.08 -11.66
CA LEU A 470 -12.86 -6.52 -10.58
C LEU A 470 -13.09 -5.40 -9.56
N ILE A 471 -12.04 -4.70 -9.14
CA ILE A 471 -12.16 -3.53 -8.25
C ILE A 471 -13.05 -2.46 -8.88
N ARG A 472 -12.82 -2.12 -10.15
CA ARG A 472 -13.61 -1.09 -10.86
C ARG A 472 -15.08 -1.47 -10.97
N GLN A 473 -15.38 -2.74 -11.29
CA GLN A 473 -16.77 -3.20 -11.43
C GLN A 473 -17.50 -3.32 -10.09
N THR A 474 -16.78 -3.68 -9.01
CA THR A 474 -17.38 -3.85 -7.68
C THR A 474 -17.50 -2.53 -6.93
N VAL A 475 -16.43 -1.72 -6.91
CA VAL A 475 -16.33 -0.51 -6.07
C VAL A 475 -16.69 0.75 -6.86
N GLY A 476 -16.41 0.80 -8.16
CA GLY A 476 -16.70 1.95 -9.02
C GLY A 476 -18.15 2.46 -8.94
N PRO A 477 -19.18 1.60 -8.97
CA PRO A 477 -20.56 2.03 -8.80
C PRO A 477 -20.83 2.76 -7.48
N LEU A 478 -20.21 2.33 -6.37
CA LEU A 478 -20.36 2.97 -5.05
C LEU A 478 -19.74 4.38 -5.01
N LEU A 479 -18.64 4.60 -5.76
CA LEU A 479 -18.02 5.92 -5.90
C LEU A 479 -18.85 6.83 -6.80
N ALA A 480 -19.42 6.27 -7.88
CA ALA A 480 -20.30 7.00 -8.79
C ALA A 480 -21.57 7.48 -8.07
N GLU A 481 -22.21 6.62 -7.28
CA GLU A 481 -23.39 6.99 -6.48
C GLU A 481 -23.12 8.21 -5.57
N ARG A 482 -21.96 8.23 -4.90
CA ARG A 482 -21.52 9.35 -4.04
C ARG A 482 -21.29 10.63 -4.84
N ALA A 483 -20.64 10.52 -6.01
CA ALA A 483 -20.43 11.66 -6.90
C ALA A 483 -21.77 12.22 -7.41
N GLU A 484 -22.69 11.38 -7.86
CA GLU A 484 -24.03 11.77 -8.31
C GLU A 484 -24.85 12.41 -7.19
N ALA A 485 -24.76 11.90 -5.96
CA ALA A 485 -25.42 12.49 -4.80
C ALA A 485 -24.92 13.91 -4.52
N PHE A 486 -23.61 14.13 -4.60
CA PHE A 486 -23.01 15.46 -4.49
C PHE A 486 -23.48 16.37 -5.63
N GLU A 487 -23.48 15.89 -6.87
CA GLU A 487 -23.94 16.66 -8.04
C GLU A 487 -25.38 17.15 -7.88
N ARG A 488 -26.29 16.27 -7.43
CA ARG A 488 -27.68 16.64 -7.14
C ARG A 488 -27.75 17.74 -6.09
N GLN A 489 -26.92 17.69 -5.06
CA GLN A 489 -26.89 18.71 -4.02
C GLN A 489 -26.29 20.04 -4.52
N VAL A 490 -25.25 19.99 -5.36
CA VAL A 490 -24.69 21.19 -6.02
C VAL A 490 -25.75 21.90 -6.85
N GLU A 491 -26.54 21.15 -7.64
CA GLU A 491 -27.62 21.72 -8.44
C GLU A 491 -28.77 22.26 -7.60
N ALA A 492 -29.16 21.57 -6.53
CA ALA A 492 -30.21 21.99 -5.62
C ALA A 492 -29.83 23.31 -4.94
N LEU A 493 -28.62 23.39 -4.38
CA LEU A 493 -28.12 24.56 -3.69
C LEU A 493 -27.83 25.73 -4.64
N ALA A 494 -27.45 25.47 -5.90
CA ALA A 494 -27.28 26.52 -6.91
C ALA A 494 -28.55 27.37 -7.11
N ARG A 495 -29.74 26.78 -6.89
CA ARG A 495 -31.05 27.42 -7.09
C ARG A 495 -31.53 28.22 -5.87
N LEU A 496 -30.92 28.02 -4.70
CA LEU A 496 -31.31 28.69 -3.48
C LEU A 496 -30.78 30.13 -3.42
N ARG A 497 -31.52 31.01 -2.73
CA ARG A 497 -31.16 32.41 -2.50
C ARG A 497 -30.41 32.64 -1.19
N SER A 498 -30.15 31.59 -0.40
CA SER A 498 -29.36 31.69 0.82
C SER A 498 -27.93 32.16 0.52
N PRO A 499 -27.25 32.81 1.48
CA PRO A 499 -25.87 33.27 1.30
C PRO A 499 -24.97 32.15 0.78
N LYS A 500 -24.11 32.47 -0.20
CA LYS A 500 -23.18 31.50 -0.81
C LYS A 500 -22.32 30.77 0.23
N PRO A 501 -21.72 31.42 1.25
CA PRO A 501 -20.91 30.71 2.25
C PRO A 501 -21.70 29.67 3.05
N GLN A 502 -22.98 29.93 3.33
CA GLN A 502 -23.85 28.98 4.01
C GLN A 502 -24.09 27.72 3.15
N ARG A 503 -24.35 27.92 1.86
CA ARG A 503 -24.55 26.81 0.90
C ARG A 503 -23.28 26.00 0.68
N VAL A 504 -22.12 26.66 0.61
CA VAL A 504 -20.82 25.99 0.53
C VAL A 504 -20.57 25.13 1.77
N ARG A 505 -20.91 25.63 2.96
CA ARG A 505 -20.80 24.85 4.21
C ARG A 505 -21.72 23.63 4.21
N GLU A 506 -22.96 23.78 3.76
CA GLU A 506 -23.90 22.65 3.63
C GLU A 506 -23.40 21.59 2.62
N LEU A 507 -22.72 21.99 1.55
CA LEU A 507 -22.10 21.05 0.61
C LEU A 507 -20.96 20.22 1.22
N GLN A 508 -20.28 20.70 2.26
CA GLN A 508 -19.15 19.97 2.85
C GLN A 508 -19.60 18.64 3.48
N ASP A 509 -20.81 18.58 4.03
CA ASP A 509 -21.40 17.36 4.60
C ASP A 509 -21.73 16.29 3.54
N HIS A 510 -21.76 16.69 2.27
CA HIS A 510 -22.03 15.82 1.12
C HIS A 510 -20.79 15.59 0.23
N ASP A 511 -19.60 16.00 0.68
CA ASP A 511 -18.36 15.86 -0.11
C ASP A 511 -18.11 14.41 -0.52
N PRO A 512 -17.95 14.12 -1.82
CA PRO A 512 -17.83 12.75 -2.30
C PRO A 512 -16.50 12.12 -1.85
N ALA A 513 -15.41 12.89 -1.76
CA ALA A 513 -14.11 12.37 -1.36
C ALA A 513 -14.14 11.93 0.12
N ALA A 514 -14.75 12.72 1.00
CA ALA A 514 -15.00 12.36 2.40
C ALA A 514 -15.92 11.14 2.52
N ALA A 515 -17.00 11.08 1.73
CA ALA A 515 -17.95 9.96 1.74
C ALA A 515 -17.34 8.62 1.29
N ILE A 516 -16.29 8.64 0.45
CA ILE A 516 -15.55 7.43 0.07
C ILE A 516 -14.83 6.83 1.28
N LEU A 517 -14.30 7.65 2.18
CA LEU A 517 -13.59 7.18 3.39
C LEU A 517 -14.50 6.55 4.44
N GLU A 518 -15.82 6.61 4.27
CA GLU A 518 -16.80 5.96 5.13
C GLU A 518 -17.16 4.55 4.65
N LEU A 519 -16.73 4.15 3.45
CA LEU A 519 -16.93 2.79 2.92
C LEU A 519 -16.25 1.74 3.79
N LYS A 520 -16.82 0.54 3.84
CA LYS A 520 -16.27 -0.67 4.45
C LYS A 520 -16.15 -1.75 3.38
N ILE A 521 -14.93 -2.06 2.94
CA ILE A 521 -14.66 -3.00 1.85
C ILE A 521 -13.78 -4.14 2.38
N CYS A 522 -14.23 -5.38 2.20
CA CYS A 522 -13.55 -6.56 2.72
C CYS A 522 -13.04 -7.48 1.62
N ASP A 523 -11.84 -8.03 1.80
CA ASP A 523 -11.39 -9.25 1.13
C ASP A 523 -11.41 -10.44 2.12
N PRO A 524 -12.35 -11.40 1.98
CA PRO A 524 -12.54 -12.48 2.96
C PRO A 524 -11.53 -13.62 2.82
N ALA A 525 -10.67 -13.58 1.80
CA ALA A 525 -9.59 -14.54 1.56
C ALA A 525 -8.38 -13.80 0.95
N MET A 526 -7.89 -12.82 1.70
CA MET A 526 -6.99 -11.78 1.17
C MET A 526 -5.61 -12.28 0.75
N GLY A 527 -5.18 -13.45 1.23
CA GLY A 527 -3.85 -13.99 0.96
C GLY A 527 -2.76 -12.98 1.31
N SER A 528 -1.90 -12.66 0.34
CA SER A 528 -0.83 -11.67 0.49
C SER A 528 -1.29 -10.20 0.55
N GLY A 529 -2.60 -9.94 0.45
CA GLY A 529 -3.18 -8.59 0.45
C GLY A 529 -3.13 -7.90 -0.92
N HIS A 530 -2.89 -8.63 -2.01
CA HIS A 530 -2.75 -8.07 -3.36
C HIS A 530 -3.96 -7.22 -3.81
N PHE A 531 -5.18 -7.73 -3.62
CA PHE A 531 -6.41 -6.99 -3.89
C PHE A 531 -6.53 -5.75 -3.01
N LEU A 532 -6.18 -5.85 -1.73
CA LEU A 532 -6.26 -4.75 -0.77
C LEU A 532 -5.28 -3.63 -1.13
N VAL A 533 -4.04 -3.95 -1.51
CA VAL A 533 -3.05 -2.98 -1.99
C VAL A 533 -3.55 -2.26 -3.25
N SER A 534 -4.06 -3.03 -4.22
CA SER A 534 -4.62 -2.47 -5.46
C SER A 534 -5.87 -1.61 -5.23
N LEU A 535 -6.69 -1.97 -4.24
CA LEU A 535 -7.85 -1.21 -3.82
C LEU A 535 -7.45 0.12 -3.17
N VAL A 536 -6.40 0.14 -2.36
CA VAL A 536 -5.85 1.39 -1.79
C VAL A 536 -5.43 2.35 -2.90
N ASP A 537 -4.76 1.85 -3.93
CA ASP A 537 -4.36 2.67 -5.09
C ASP A 537 -5.55 3.25 -5.86
N TYR A 538 -6.51 2.38 -6.18
CA TYR A 538 -7.71 2.79 -6.87
C TYR A 538 -8.48 3.86 -6.09
N LEU A 539 -8.68 3.66 -4.79
CA LEU A 539 -9.37 4.62 -3.93
C LEU A 539 -8.60 5.92 -3.74
N ALA A 540 -7.26 5.88 -3.64
CA ALA A 540 -6.44 7.08 -3.51
C ALA A 540 -6.55 7.97 -4.75
N ASP A 541 -6.40 7.38 -5.94
CA ASP A 541 -6.58 8.10 -7.21
C ASP A 541 -8.00 8.71 -7.30
N GLN A 542 -9.03 7.93 -6.94
CA GLN A 542 -10.41 8.41 -6.97
C GLN A 542 -10.67 9.52 -5.96
N ILE A 543 -10.15 9.44 -4.73
CA ILE A 543 -10.31 10.49 -3.72
C ILE A 543 -9.66 11.80 -4.18
N LEU A 544 -8.40 11.74 -4.65
CA LEU A 544 -7.67 12.92 -5.12
C LEU A 544 -8.35 13.57 -6.33
N GLU A 545 -8.81 12.75 -7.29
CA GLU A 545 -9.57 13.21 -8.44
C GLU A 545 -10.89 13.87 -8.01
N ARG A 546 -11.64 13.26 -7.09
CA ARG A 546 -12.93 13.79 -6.59
C ARG A 546 -12.75 15.10 -5.83
N MET A 547 -11.66 15.30 -5.09
CA MET A 547 -11.37 16.58 -4.44
C MET A 547 -11.22 17.72 -5.47
N ALA A 548 -10.47 17.48 -6.55
CA ALA A 548 -10.29 18.44 -7.63
C ALA A 548 -11.58 18.65 -8.44
N ASP A 549 -12.30 17.57 -8.74
CA ASP A 549 -13.59 17.59 -9.43
C ASP A 549 -14.65 18.40 -8.69
N SER A 550 -14.81 18.17 -7.38
CA SER A 550 -15.80 18.89 -6.57
C SER A 550 -15.54 20.39 -6.57
N THR A 551 -14.27 20.78 -6.41
CA THR A 551 -13.82 22.18 -6.49
C THR A 551 -14.23 22.82 -7.82
N ALA A 552 -13.97 22.13 -8.92
CA ALA A 552 -14.31 22.62 -10.26
C ALA A 552 -15.82 22.63 -10.55
N ARG A 553 -16.61 21.75 -9.93
CA ARG A 553 -18.07 21.66 -10.18
C ARG A 553 -18.88 22.75 -9.50
N VAL A 554 -18.42 23.28 -8.37
CA VAL A 554 -19.14 24.34 -7.63
C VAL A 554 -18.81 25.72 -8.22
N GLY A 555 -19.16 25.93 -9.49
CA GLY A 555 -18.88 27.18 -10.22
C GLY A 555 -19.71 28.39 -9.78
N TRP A 556 -20.72 28.19 -8.91
CA TRP A 556 -21.54 29.28 -8.38
C TRP A 556 -21.00 29.88 -7.06
N ALA A 557 -19.96 29.28 -6.47
CA ALA A 557 -19.27 29.83 -5.30
C ALA A 557 -18.67 31.21 -5.62
N ASP A 558 -18.21 31.93 -4.60
CA ASP A 558 -17.52 33.19 -4.81
C ASP A 558 -16.10 32.92 -5.29
N ALA A 559 -15.62 33.69 -6.27
CA ALA A 559 -14.27 33.49 -6.80
C ALA A 559 -13.19 33.68 -5.71
N ALA A 560 -13.43 34.55 -4.73
CA ALA A 560 -12.53 34.74 -3.60
C ALA A 560 -12.59 33.60 -2.56
N GLU A 561 -13.66 32.80 -2.56
CA GLU A 561 -13.89 31.70 -1.62
C GLU A 561 -14.51 30.50 -2.38
N PRO A 562 -13.70 29.82 -3.23
CA PRO A 562 -14.18 28.64 -3.95
C PRO A 562 -14.51 27.50 -2.98
N TYR A 563 -15.34 26.56 -3.43
CA TYR A 563 -15.54 25.32 -2.68
C TYR A 563 -14.24 24.54 -2.63
N VAL A 564 -13.81 24.15 -1.43
CA VAL A 564 -12.68 23.25 -1.22
C VAL A 564 -13.18 22.04 -0.45
N SER A 565 -12.82 20.84 -0.90
CA SER A 565 -13.16 19.61 -0.19
C SER A 565 -12.66 19.67 1.27
N PRO A 566 -13.48 19.30 2.27
CA PRO A 566 -13.06 19.26 3.68
C PRO A 566 -11.83 18.36 3.90
N LEU A 567 -11.58 17.39 3.01
CA LEU A 567 -10.39 16.55 3.10
C LEU A 567 -9.08 17.31 2.89
N ALA A 568 -9.05 18.38 2.10
CA ALA A 568 -7.84 19.17 1.90
C ALA A 568 -7.31 19.74 3.23
N ARG A 569 -8.22 20.26 4.07
CA ARG A 569 -7.88 20.73 5.41
C ARG A 569 -7.43 19.58 6.32
N ARG A 570 -8.14 18.46 6.30
CA ARG A 570 -7.78 17.27 7.11
C ARG A 570 -6.39 16.73 6.75
N ILE A 571 -6.05 16.67 5.46
CA ILE A 571 -4.72 16.25 4.98
C ILE A 571 -3.64 17.21 5.51
N ALA A 572 -3.88 18.51 5.39
CA ALA A 572 -2.94 19.53 5.85
C ALA A 572 -2.73 19.48 7.38
N ASP A 573 -3.80 19.29 8.15
CA ASP A 573 -3.72 19.17 9.61
C ASP A 573 -2.97 17.90 10.05
N ILE A 574 -3.18 16.76 9.36
CA ILE A 574 -2.40 15.53 9.60
C ILE A 574 -0.91 15.76 9.32
N ARG A 575 -0.57 16.41 8.19
CA ARG A 575 0.82 16.74 7.84
C ARG A 575 1.48 17.58 8.92
N GLU A 576 0.82 18.64 9.37
CA GLU A 576 1.34 19.53 10.40
C GLU A 576 1.58 18.79 11.72
N ARG A 577 0.69 17.88 12.11
CA ARG A 577 0.87 17.03 13.29
C ARG A 577 2.08 16.10 13.15
N ILE A 578 2.29 15.48 11.99
CA ILE A 578 3.47 14.65 11.72
C ILE A 578 4.75 15.49 11.84
N LEU A 579 4.79 16.66 11.20
CA LEU A 579 5.95 17.56 11.23
C LEU A 579 6.23 18.09 12.64
N ALA A 580 5.19 18.48 13.39
CA ALA A 580 5.32 18.95 14.76
C ALA A 580 5.83 17.85 15.70
N SER A 581 5.30 16.62 15.57
CA SER A 581 5.80 15.46 16.31
C SER A 581 7.26 15.17 15.98
N SER A 582 7.62 15.20 14.69
CA SER A 582 8.99 14.96 14.24
C SER A 582 9.97 16.00 14.78
N GLN A 583 9.58 17.28 14.78
CA GLN A 583 10.39 18.35 15.34
C GLN A 583 10.54 18.21 16.86
N ALA A 584 9.47 17.86 17.58
CA ALA A 584 9.50 17.68 19.03
C ALA A 584 10.45 16.56 19.47
N HIS A 585 10.55 15.49 18.66
CA HIS A 585 11.39 14.32 18.95
C HIS A 585 12.75 14.33 18.24
N GLY A 586 13.06 15.35 17.43
CA GLY A 586 14.32 15.44 16.68
C GLY A 586 14.47 14.41 15.55
N TRP A 587 13.36 13.90 15.04
CA TRP A 587 13.32 12.94 13.93
C TRP A 587 13.64 13.58 12.59
N THR A 588 14.32 12.83 11.73
CA THR A 588 14.66 13.27 10.38
C THR A 588 13.53 12.91 9.44
N VAL A 589 12.84 13.94 8.97
CA VAL A 589 11.75 13.82 8.01
C VAL A 589 12.04 14.78 6.88
N ASP A 590 12.04 14.26 5.66
CA ASP A 590 12.02 15.09 4.46
C ASP A 590 10.58 15.57 4.24
N PRO A 591 10.30 16.88 4.43
CA PRO A 591 8.96 17.37 4.19
C PRO A 591 8.52 17.04 2.78
N ALA A 592 9.41 17.03 1.76
CA ALA A 592 9.11 16.74 0.36
C ALA A 592 8.49 15.34 0.12
N GLN A 593 8.57 14.42 1.08
CA GLN A 593 7.95 13.09 0.98
C GLN A 593 6.57 12.99 1.66
N LEU A 594 6.14 14.03 2.39
CA LEU A 594 4.83 14.13 3.04
C LEU A 594 3.74 14.72 2.14
N ASP A 595 3.47 14.01 1.05
CA ASP A 595 2.54 14.41 0.00
C ASP A 595 1.08 14.02 0.31
N ASP A 596 0.13 14.70 -0.36
CA ASP A 596 -1.31 14.45 -0.17
C ASP A 596 -1.66 12.97 -0.37
N ARG A 597 -1.06 12.32 -1.40
CA ARG A 597 -1.31 10.91 -1.72
C ARG A 597 -0.96 9.93 -0.61
N HIS A 598 0.16 10.13 0.10
CA HIS A 598 0.58 9.24 1.17
C HIS A 598 -0.36 9.35 2.38
N ILE A 599 -0.78 10.58 2.70
CA ILE A 599 -1.74 10.84 3.78
C ILE A 599 -3.12 10.24 3.44
N VAL A 600 -3.59 10.40 2.20
CA VAL A 600 -4.84 9.79 1.73
C VAL A 600 -4.79 8.27 1.81
N ARG A 601 -3.70 7.63 1.36
CA ARG A 601 -3.52 6.17 1.48
C ARG A 601 -3.58 5.70 2.94
N ARG A 602 -2.93 6.43 3.86
CA ARG A 602 -2.99 6.14 5.30
C ARG A 602 -4.43 6.18 5.80
N MET A 603 -5.20 7.19 5.40
CA MET A 603 -6.61 7.34 5.77
C MET A 603 -7.49 6.22 5.20
N ILE A 604 -7.25 5.80 3.95
CA ILE A 604 -7.95 4.66 3.33
C ILE A 604 -7.67 3.37 4.11
N LEU A 605 -6.40 3.06 4.35
CA LEU A 605 -5.98 1.87 5.06
C LEU A 605 -6.65 1.76 6.44
N LYS A 606 -6.75 2.87 7.16
CA LYS A 606 -7.32 2.93 8.51
C LYS A 606 -8.84 2.94 8.60
N ARG A 607 -9.56 3.24 7.52
CA ARG A 607 -11.02 3.44 7.58
C ARG A 607 -11.82 2.53 6.66
N VAL A 608 -11.22 2.09 5.56
CA VAL A 608 -11.94 1.46 4.44
C VAL A 608 -11.56 0.00 4.22
N ILE A 609 -10.30 -0.35 4.43
CA ILE A 609 -9.74 -1.65 4.06
C ILE A 609 -9.93 -2.67 5.18
N PHE A 610 -10.63 -3.77 4.89
CA PHE A 610 -10.80 -4.91 5.79
C PHE A 610 -10.39 -6.20 5.09
N GLY A 611 -9.97 -7.20 5.86
CA GLY A 611 -9.54 -8.47 5.31
C GLY A 611 -9.58 -9.61 6.30
N VAL A 612 -9.81 -10.82 5.77
CA VAL A 612 -9.75 -12.08 6.51
C VAL A 612 -8.91 -13.07 5.74
N ASP A 613 -8.12 -13.87 6.45
CA ASP A 613 -7.50 -15.06 5.89
C ASP A 613 -7.44 -16.19 6.93
N LYS A 614 -7.61 -17.43 6.51
CA LYS A 614 -7.53 -18.59 7.41
C LYS A 614 -6.10 -18.82 7.92
N ASN A 615 -5.08 -18.46 7.13
CA ASN A 615 -3.69 -18.60 7.51
C ASN A 615 -3.20 -17.33 8.24
N PRO A 616 -2.85 -17.41 9.54
CA PRO A 616 -2.36 -16.25 10.28
C PRO A 616 -1.12 -15.61 9.66
N MET A 617 -0.29 -16.39 8.95
CA MET A 617 0.89 -15.84 8.28
C MET A 617 0.53 -15.06 7.00
N ALA A 618 -0.57 -15.41 6.32
CA ALA A 618 -1.07 -14.60 5.20
C ALA A 618 -1.58 -13.25 5.71
N VAL A 619 -2.23 -13.21 6.88
CA VAL A 619 -2.62 -11.96 7.55
C VAL A 619 -1.40 -11.08 7.84
N GLU A 620 -0.33 -11.63 8.41
CA GLU A 620 0.92 -10.89 8.63
C GLU A 620 1.55 -10.40 7.33
N LEU A 621 1.50 -11.22 6.28
CA LEU A 621 1.98 -10.84 4.96
C LEU A 621 1.18 -9.66 4.37
N ALA A 622 -0.15 -9.71 4.45
CA ALA A 622 -1.02 -8.63 4.00
C ALA A 622 -0.74 -7.33 4.77
N LYS A 623 -0.50 -7.40 6.09
CA LYS A 623 -0.09 -6.24 6.90
C LYS A 623 1.22 -5.65 6.39
N VAL A 624 2.25 -6.47 6.18
CA VAL A 624 3.56 -6.03 5.66
C VAL A 624 3.41 -5.36 4.30
N ALA A 625 2.64 -5.97 3.39
CA ALA A 625 2.37 -5.40 2.08
C ALA A 625 1.71 -4.01 2.19
N LEU A 626 0.63 -3.90 2.97
CA LEU A 626 -0.08 -2.63 3.16
C LEU A 626 0.80 -1.57 3.84
N TRP A 627 1.64 -1.93 4.80
CA TRP A 627 2.58 -1.00 5.43
C TRP A 627 3.64 -0.50 4.45
N LEU A 628 4.24 -1.37 3.64
CA LEU A 628 5.21 -0.97 2.62
C LEU A 628 4.59 -0.05 1.57
N HIS A 629 3.31 -0.26 1.29
CA HIS A 629 2.58 0.50 0.29
C HIS A 629 2.09 1.87 0.79
N THR A 630 1.77 1.97 2.09
CA THR A 630 1.19 3.17 2.71
C THR A 630 2.15 3.90 3.67
N PHE A 631 3.42 3.50 3.66
CA PHE A 631 4.44 4.07 4.52
C PHE A 631 4.49 5.59 4.38
N THR A 632 4.41 6.29 5.50
CA THR A 632 4.47 7.75 5.57
C THR A 632 5.68 8.15 6.43
N VAL A 633 6.60 8.94 5.86
CA VAL A 633 7.82 9.34 6.58
C VAL A 633 7.47 10.17 7.81
N GLY A 634 8.12 9.91 8.94
CA GLY A 634 7.86 10.62 10.19
C GLY A 634 6.62 10.16 10.96
N ALA A 635 5.86 9.19 10.43
CA ALA A 635 4.70 8.62 11.10
C ALA A 635 4.90 7.12 11.36
N PRO A 636 4.38 6.57 12.47
CA PRO A 636 4.48 5.16 12.77
C PRO A 636 3.61 4.32 11.81
N LEU A 637 3.86 3.01 11.73
CA LEU A 637 2.99 2.11 10.99
C LEU A 637 1.61 2.05 11.66
N SER A 638 0.56 2.14 10.85
CA SER A 638 -0.82 2.08 11.34
C SER A 638 -1.08 0.73 12.02
N PHE A 639 -1.78 0.74 13.15
CA PHE A 639 -2.28 -0.50 13.75
C PHE A 639 -3.41 -1.10 12.89
N LEU A 640 -3.31 -2.38 12.49
CA LEU A 640 -4.20 -3.04 11.52
C LEU A 640 -4.98 -4.26 12.06
N ASP A 641 -4.74 -4.72 13.28
CA ASP A 641 -5.31 -6.00 13.77
C ASP A 641 -6.84 -5.97 13.91
N HIS A 642 -7.44 -4.78 14.04
CA HIS A 642 -8.89 -4.58 14.06
C HIS A 642 -9.51 -4.52 12.65
N HIS A 643 -8.69 -4.50 11.59
CA HIS A 643 -9.10 -4.48 10.19
C HIS A 643 -8.76 -5.78 9.45
N LEU A 644 -7.69 -6.46 9.87
CA LEU A 644 -7.20 -7.70 9.26
C LEU A 644 -7.21 -8.82 10.30
N ARG A 645 -8.08 -9.82 10.12
CA ARG A 645 -8.30 -10.91 11.10
C ARG A 645 -7.91 -12.27 10.52
N ALA A 646 -7.38 -13.14 11.38
CA ALA A 646 -7.18 -14.54 11.05
C ALA A 646 -8.44 -15.34 11.38
N GLY A 647 -8.88 -16.19 10.45
CA GLY A 647 -10.02 -17.09 10.66
C GLY A 647 -10.65 -17.58 9.36
N ASP A 648 -11.49 -18.59 9.47
CA ASP A 648 -12.26 -19.17 8.38
C ASP A 648 -13.50 -18.31 8.09
N ALA A 649 -13.38 -17.48 7.06
CA ALA A 649 -14.43 -16.55 6.62
C ALA A 649 -15.77 -17.21 6.26
N LEU A 650 -15.78 -18.52 5.94
CA LEU A 650 -16.99 -19.26 5.56
C LEU A 650 -17.79 -19.73 6.77
N TYR A 651 -17.11 -20.00 7.89
CA TYR A 651 -17.69 -20.72 9.01
C TYR A 651 -17.53 -19.95 10.31
N GLY A 652 -18.65 -19.43 10.79
CA GLY A 652 -18.77 -18.78 12.08
C GLY A 652 -20.23 -18.51 12.42
N GLU A 653 -20.56 -18.54 13.70
CA GLU A 653 -21.94 -18.41 14.14
C GLU A 653 -22.39 -16.96 14.16
N ARG A 654 -23.68 -16.77 13.89
CA ARG A 654 -24.33 -15.48 14.03
C ARG A 654 -24.79 -15.32 15.47
N ILE A 655 -24.40 -14.21 16.09
CA ILE A 655 -24.74 -13.92 17.48
C ILE A 655 -26.25 -13.95 17.72
N ASP A 656 -27.06 -13.31 16.87
CA ASP A 656 -28.51 -13.24 17.05
C ASP A 656 -29.17 -14.63 17.08
N LYS A 657 -28.72 -15.54 16.22
CA LYS A 657 -29.21 -16.92 16.20
C LYS A 657 -28.85 -17.70 17.46
N VAL A 658 -27.60 -17.61 17.90
CA VAL A 658 -27.14 -18.30 19.12
C VAL A 658 -27.89 -17.77 20.34
N LEU A 659 -28.14 -16.45 20.40
CA LEU A 659 -28.92 -15.85 21.48
C LEU A 659 -30.38 -16.30 21.49
N ASP A 660 -31.04 -16.37 20.34
CA ASP A 660 -32.42 -16.84 20.25
C ASP A 660 -32.55 -18.32 20.64
N GLU A 661 -31.57 -19.15 20.26
CA GLU A 661 -31.52 -20.56 20.66
C GLU A 661 -31.31 -20.70 22.17
N LEU A 662 -30.35 -19.98 22.76
CA LEU A 662 -30.12 -19.97 24.20
C LEU A 662 -31.37 -19.57 25.00
N ARG A 663 -32.08 -18.52 24.55
CA ARG A 663 -33.35 -18.10 25.15
C ARG A 663 -34.42 -19.19 25.07
N ALA A 664 -34.51 -19.89 23.94
CA ALA A 664 -35.45 -21.01 23.78
C ALA A 664 -35.14 -22.18 24.72
N PHE A 665 -33.87 -22.37 25.09
CA PHE A 665 -33.44 -23.37 26.08
C PHE A 665 -33.58 -22.90 27.54
N GLY A 666 -34.12 -21.71 27.78
CA GLY A 666 -34.29 -21.17 29.14
C GLY A 666 -32.98 -20.72 29.78
N ALA A 667 -31.88 -20.60 29.02
CA ALA A 667 -30.66 -19.96 29.49
C ALA A 667 -30.92 -18.45 29.65
N LEU A 668 -30.63 -17.91 30.83
CA LEU A 668 -30.75 -16.48 31.08
C LEU A 668 -29.57 -15.77 30.41
N PHE A 669 -29.81 -15.19 29.24
CA PHE A 669 -28.84 -14.28 28.66
C PHE A 669 -28.73 -13.04 29.54
N GLN A 670 -27.61 -12.91 30.23
CA GLN A 670 -27.39 -11.82 31.17
C GLN A 670 -27.22 -10.49 30.42
N ILE A 671 -27.78 -9.41 30.98
CA ILE A 671 -27.56 -8.01 30.56
C ILE A 671 -26.07 -7.71 30.35
N ASN A 672 -25.20 -8.41 31.07
CA ASN A 672 -23.75 -8.29 31.02
C ASN A 672 -23.15 -8.52 29.62
N GLU A 673 -23.65 -9.47 28.82
CA GLU A 673 -23.04 -9.77 27.51
C GLU A 673 -23.40 -8.71 26.44
N LEU A 674 -24.63 -8.17 26.47
CA LEU A 674 -24.98 -7.02 25.64
C LEU A 674 -24.20 -5.77 26.04
N ALA A 675 -23.98 -5.58 27.34
CA ALA A 675 -23.16 -4.50 27.86
C ALA A 675 -21.71 -4.62 27.37
N ARG A 676 -21.11 -5.83 27.37
CA ARG A 676 -19.76 -6.07 26.82
C ARG A 676 -19.68 -5.68 25.35
N ILE A 677 -20.65 -6.09 24.55
CA ILE A 677 -20.69 -5.73 23.12
C ILE A 677 -20.80 -4.22 22.93
N ALA A 678 -21.67 -3.55 23.69
CA ALA A 678 -21.83 -2.10 23.61
C ALA A 678 -20.53 -1.36 23.96
N VAL A 679 -19.83 -1.79 25.02
CA VAL A 679 -18.53 -1.23 25.44
C VAL A 679 -17.46 -1.49 24.37
N ALA A 680 -17.40 -2.70 23.83
CA ALA A 680 -16.47 -3.07 22.77
C ALA A 680 -16.70 -2.24 21.50
N THR A 681 -17.95 -2.07 21.05
CA THR A 681 -18.30 -1.24 19.88
C THR A 681 -17.91 0.22 20.11
N ALA A 682 -18.21 0.78 21.27
CA ALA A 682 -17.84 2.16 21.60
C ALA A 682 -16.31 2.36 21.60
N SER A 683 -15.58 1.43 22.21
CA SER A 683 -14.11 1.47 22.27
C SER A 683 -13.48 1.27 20.88
N MET A 684 -14.05 0.42 20.03
CA MET A 684 -13.58 0.22 18.66
C MET A 684 -13.80 1.44 17.76
N ASN A 685 -14.91 2.16 17.94
CA ASN A 685 -15.11 3.45 17.26
C ASN A 685 -14.04 4.47 17.66
N GLN A 686 -13.62 4.45 18.94
CA GLN A 686 -12.53 5.29 19.40
C GLN A 686 -11.19 4.94 18.72
N ILE A 687 -10.91 3.65 18.47
CA ILE A 687 -9.74 3.21 17.70
C ILE A 687 -9.82 3.72 16.25
N ALA A 688 -11.00 3.67 15.63
CA ALA A 688 -11.20 4.11 14.23
C ALA A 688 -11.03 5.63 14.04
N ASP A 689 -11.25 6.42 15.10
CA ASP A 689 -11.07 7.88 15.10
C ASP A 689 -9.60 8.30 15.30
N LEU A 690 -8.75 7.42 15.84
CA LEU A 690 -7.32 7.69 16.00
C LEU A 690 -6.62 7.74 14.64
N THR A 691 -5.81 8.78 14.46
CA THR A 691 -5.05 9.00 13.22
C THR A 691 -3.73 8.21 13.16
N ASP A 692 -3.33 7.63 14.30
CA ASP A 692 -2.04 6.97 14.53
C ASP A 692 -0.86 7.83 14.08
N VAL A 693 -0.91 9.16 14.25
CA VAL A 693 0.15 10.07 13.76
C VAL A 693 1.39 10.01 14.65
N ASP A 694 1.23 9.54 15.88
CA ASP A 694 2.29 9.36 16.86
C ASP A 694 2.25 7.93 17.43
N ILE A 695 3.39 7.42 17.90
CA ILE A 695 3.53 6.08 18.47
C ILE A 695 2.65 5.90 19.70
N ALA A 696 2.44 6.97 20.47
CA ALA A 696 1.54 6.96 21.61
C ALA A 696 0.10 6.62 21.20
N GLU A 697 -0.36 7.11 20.02
CA GLU A 697 -1.66 6.77 19.46
C GLU A 697 -1.70 5.30 18.99
N VAL A 698 -0.63 4.80 18.36
CA VAL A 698 -0.54 3.39 17.93
C VAL A 698 -0.57 2.45 19.14
N ASP A 699 0.19 2.78 20.20
CA ASP A 699 0.21 2.01 21.45
C ASP A 699 -1.12 2.10 22.21
N GLN A 700 -1.83 3.22 22.10
CA GLN A 700 -3.20 3.35 22.60
C GLN A 700 -4.16 2.47 21.80
N SER A 701 -4.11 2.50 20.47
CA SER A 701 -4.90 1.63 19.58
C SER A 701 -4.69 0.15 19.92
N ARG A 702 -3.43 -0.29 20.11
CA ARG A 702 -3.10 -1.67 20.51
C ARG A 702 -3.67 -2.03 21.87
N ARG A 703 -3.45 -1.19 22.90
CA ARG A 703 -3.94 -1.47 24.26
C ARG A 703 -5.45 -1.53 24.35
N LEU A 704 -6.14 -0.59 23.68
CA LEU A 704 -7.60 -0.60 23.60
C LEU A 704 -8.07 -1.90 22.93
N PHE A 705 -7.42 -2.31 21.84
CA PHE A 705 -7.78 -3.53 21.14
C PHE A 705 -7.55 -4.80 21.97
N GLU A 706 -6.42 -4.91 22.67
CA GLU A 706 -6.16 -6.04 23.58
C GLU A 706 -7.23 -6.13 24.69
N GLN A 707 -7.70 -4.99 25.19
CA GLN A 707 -8.81 -4.93 26.15
C GLN A 707 -10.12 -5.40 25.52
N ILE A 708 -10.43 -4.93 24.30
CA ILE A 708 -11.63 -5.32 23.56
C ILE A 708 -11.64 -6.83 23.26
N ASP A 709 -10.53 -7.39 22.75
CA ASP A 709 -10.42 -8.81 22.46
C ASP A 709 -10.57 -9.64 23.75
N ALA A 710 -10.03 -9.17 24.88
CA ALA A 710 -10.22 -9.81 26.19
C ALA A 710 -11.69 -9.74 26.68
N GLU A 711 -12.37 -8.61 26.47
CA GLU A 711 -13.78 -8.44 26.82
C GLU A 711 -14.72 -9.28 25.95
N LEU A 712 -14.40 -9.46 24.67
CA LEU A 712 -15.16 -10.25 23.70
C LEU A 712 -14.78 -11.74 23.70
N ALA A 713 -13.67 -12.13 24.34
CA ALA A 713 -13.23 -13.52 24.40
C ALA A 713 -14.29 -14.51 24.92
N PRO A 714 -15.11 -14.20 25.95
CA PRO A 714 -16.20 -15.07 26.37
C PRO A 714 -17.23 -15.33 25.26
N LEU A 715 -17.54 -14.29 24.49
CA LEU A 715 -18.50 -14.38 23.40
C LEU A 715 -17.93 -15.16 22.22
N HIS A 716 -16.65 -14.97 21.88
CA HIS A 716 -15.97 -15.81 20.88
C HIS A 716 -16.02 -17.29 21.26
N LYS A 717 -15.67 -17.65 22.50
CA LYS A 717 -15.73 -19.04 22.99
C LYS A 717 -17.12 -19.66 22.87
N LEU A 718 -18.17 -18.88 23.17
CA LEU A 718 -19.55 -19.31 23.04
C LEU A 718 -19.92 -19.61 21.59
N LEU A 719 -19.58 -18.71 20.66
CA LEU A 719 -19.87 -18.86 19.23
C LEU A 719 -19.08 -20.03 18.62
N ASP A 720 -17.81 -20.17 18.98
CA ASP A 720 -16.94 -21.28 18.57
C ASP A 720 -17.48 -22.62 19.05
N PHE A 721 -17.89 -22.70 20.32
CA PHE A 721 -18.50 -23.90 20.88
C PHE A 721 -19.75 -24.28 20.10
N TRP A 722 -20.62 -23.32 19.79
CA TRP A 722 -21.87 -23.57 19.08
C TRP A 722 -21.65 -24.04 17.65
N GLN A 723 -20.70 -23.40 16.94
CA GLN A 723 -20.30 -23.80 15.59
C GLN A 723 -19.72 -25.22 15.59
N ALA A 724 -18.80 -25.51 16.53
CA ALA A 724 -18.17 -26.81 16.69
C ALA A 724 -19.18 -27.90 17.03
N LEU A 725 -20.12 -27.60 17.94
CA LEU A 725 -21.18 -28.53 18.34
C LEU A 725 -22.02 -28.98 17.14
N ARG A 726 -22.28 -28.09 16.18
CA ARG A 726 -23.03 -28.40 14.96
C ARG A 726 -22.25 -29.27 13.98
N TRP A 727 -20.93 -29.11 13.94
CA TRP A 727 -20.02 -29.86 13.08
C TRP A 727 -19.72 -31.27 13.58
N LEU A 728 -19.78 -31.50 14.90
CA LEU A 728 -19.68 -32.86 15.43
C LEU A 728 -20.78 -33.76 14.84
N PRO A 729 -20.52 -35.03 14.52
CA PRO A 729 -21.55 -35.91 13.97
C PRO A 729 -22.80 -36.00 14.87
N ALA A 730 -24.00 -35.99 14.28
CA ALA A 730 -25.24 -36.04 15.05
C ALA A 730 -25.40 -37.32 15.89
N ASN A 731 -24.74 -38.40 15.49
CA ASN A 731 -24.69 -39.69 16.17
C ASN A 731 -23.52 -39.84 17.15
N ASP A 732 -22.70 -38.79 17.35
CA ASP A 732 -21.61 -38.82 18.33
C ASP A 732 -22.19 -38.95 19.75
N PRO A 733 -21.88 -40.03 20.51
CA PRO A 733 -22.40 -40.23 21.84
C PRO A 733 -21.97 -39.14 22.84
N VAL A 734 -20.77 -38.57 22.67
CA VAL A 734 -20.23 -37.49 23.50
C VAL A 734 -21.01 -36.21 23.25
N ARG A 735 -21.32 -35.91 21.98
CA ARG A 735 -22.19 -34.79 21.60
C ARG A 735 -23.56 -34.92 22.24
N GLN A 736 -24.24 -36.05 22.05
CA GLN A 736 -25.63 -36.22 22.50
C GLN A 736 -25.76 -36.16 24.02
N ARG A 737 -24.94 -36.94 24.74
CA ARG A 737 -24.99 -36.99 26.21
C ARG A 737 -24.42 -35.73 26.82
N GLY A 738 -23.24 -35.30 26.36
CA GLY A 738 -22.58 -34.10 26.88
C GLY A 738 -23.42 -32.84 26.71
N TRP A 739 -24.11 -32.68 25.58
CA TRP A 739 -25.03 -31.57 25.38
C TRP A 739 -26.26 -31.67 26.29
N ALA A 740 -26.88 -32.85 26.39
CA ALA A 740 -28.04 -33.05 27.26
C ALA A 740 -27.72 -32.78 28.74
N ASP A 741 -26.55 -33.22 29.20
CA ASP A 741 -26.07 -33.00 30.56
C ASP A 741 -25.75 -31.52 30.81
N LEU A 742 -25.09 -30.84 29.87
CA LEU A 742 -24.81 -29.41 29.94
C LEU A 742 -26.10 -28.58 29.96
N ALA A 743 -27.03 -28.87 29.05
CA ALA A 743 -28.32 -28.19 28.94
C ALA A 743 -29.25 -28.45 30.13
N SER A 744 -28.95 -29.43 30.99
CA SER A 744 -29.72 -29.68 32.22
C SER A 744 -29.57 -28.57 33.27
N GLY A 745 -28.57 -27.69 33.15
CA GLY A 745 -28.29 -26.61 34.11
C GLY A 745 -27.74 -27.07 35.48
N ARG A 746 -27.60 -28.38 35.71
CA ARG A 746 -27.13 -28.96 36.99
C ARG A 746 -25.66 -28.64 37.29
N PHE A 747 -24.86 -28.38 36.25
CA PHE A 747 -23.42 -28.16 36.34
C PHE A 747 -23.02 -26.68 36.18
N GLY A 748 -23.99 -25.77 36.24
CA GLY A 748 -23.84 -24.32 36.05
C GLY A 748 -24.66 -23.80 34.88
N ASP A 749 -24.68 -22.47 34.72
CA ASP A 749 -25.18 -21.85 33.49
C ASP A 749 -24.31 -22.27 32.30
N VAL A 750 -24.94 -22.49 31.15
CA VAL A 750 -24.27 -22.99 29.93
C VAL A 750 -23.13 -22.06 29.51
N ILE A 751 -23.32 -20.74 29.61
CA ILE A 751 -22.32 -19.74 29.22
C ILE A 751 -21.13 -19.81 30.16
N ASP A 752 -21.37 -19.94 31.47
CA ASP A 752 -20.30 -20.03 32.49
C ASP A 752 -19.45 -21.28 32.31
N VAL A 753 -20.08 -22.44 32.06
CA VAL A 753 -19.39 -23.72 31.82
C VAL A 753 -18.54 -23.68 30.55
N ILE A 754 -19.07 -23.12 29.45
CA ILE A 754 -18.33 -22.98 28.19
C ILE A 754 -17.12 -22.05 28.39
N ASN A 755 -17.32 -20.91 29.05
CA ASN A 755 -16.26 -19.92 29.27
C ASN A 755 -15.14 -20.42 30.19
N ALA A 756 -15.51 -21.11 31.27
CA ALA A 756 -14.57 -21.76 32.17
C ALA A 756 -13.86 -22.94 31.50
N GLY A 757 -14.50 -23.57 30.50
CA GLY A 757 -13.97 -24.75 29.85
C GLY A 757 -13.99 -26.00 30.72
N ALA A 758 -14.80 -25.96 31.79
CA ALA A 758 -15.00 -27.01 32.77
C ALA A 758 -16.34 -26.79 33.50
N VAL A 759 -16.88 -27.83 34.13
CA VAL A 759 -18.07 -27.71 34.98
C VAL A 759 -17.82 -26.75 36.14
N VAL A 760 -18.80 -25.90 36.45
CA VAL A 760 -18.66 -24.85 37.50
C VAL A 760 -19.50 -25.13 38.75
N ALA A 761 -20.41 -26.10 38.68
CA ALA A 761 -21.19 -26.62 39.80
C ALA A 761 -21.33 -28.15 39.72
N GLY A 762 -21.76 -28.78 40.80
CA GLY A 762 -21.89 -30.24 40.90
C GLY A 762 -20.58 -30.96 41.20
N ASP A 763 -20.60 -32.30 41.15
CA ASP A 763 -19.42 -33.14 41.40
C ASP A 763 -18.59 -33.29 40.11
N PRO A 764 -17.34 -32.77 40.07
CA PRO A 764 -16.47 -32.88 38.90
C PRO A 764 -16.05 -34.32 38.58
N ALA A 765 -16.16 -35.24 39.54
CA ALA A 765 -15.81 -36.64 39.35
C ALA A 765 -16.96 -37.48 38.74
N SER A 766 -18.18 -36.92 38.64
CA SER A 766 -19.33 -37.60 38.05
C SER A 766 -19.11 -37.98 36.58
N ASP A 767 -19.84 -39.01 36.11
CA ASP A 767 -19.75 -39.47 34.73
C ASP A 767 -20.33 -38.44 33.75
N GLU A 768 -21.35 -37.70 34.17
CA GLU A 768 -21.94 -36.58 33.45
C GLU A 768 -20.92 -35.43 33.29
N ALA A 769 -20.24 -35.03 34.37
CA ALA A 769 -19.19 -34.00 34.31
C ALA A 769 -18.04 -34.40 33.39
N ARG A 770 -17.62 -35.68 33.42
CA ARG A 770 -16.61 -36.21 32.49
C ARG A 770 -17.06 -36.16 31.03
N THR A 771 -18.34 -36.40 30.77
CA THR A 771 -18.92 -36.33 29.43
C THR A 771 -18.99 -34.88 28.92
N ILE A 772 -19.40 -33.94 29.77
CA ILE A 772 -19.35 -32.49 29.46
C ILE A 772 -17.91 -32.06 29.16
N GLN A 773 -16.94 -32.46 29.99
CA GLN A 773 -15.53 -32.12 29.78
C GLN A 773 -15.00 -32.67 28.44
N ALA A 774 -15.41 -33.88 28.06
CA ALA A 774 -15.05 -34.48 26.77
C ALA A 774 -15.64 -33.68 25.60
N LEU A 775 -16.90 -33.24 25.71
CA LEU A 775 -17.55 -32.40 24.71
C LEU A 775 -16.85 -31.04 24.58
N LEU A 776 -16.55 -30.36 25.70
CA LEU A 776 -15.85 -29.07 25.72
C LEU A 776 -14.45 -29.18 25.08
N ARG A 777 -13.75 -30.31 25.32
CA ARG A 777 -12.45 -30.57 24.69
C ARG A 777 -12.59 -30.79 23.18
N GLN A 778 -13.49 -31.68 22.75
CA GLN A 778 -13.70 -31.97 21.33
C GLN A 778 -14.09 -30.72 20.53
N THR A 779 -15.01 -29.91 21.09
CA THR A 779 -15.45 -28.67 20.45
C THR A 779 -14.34 -27.63 20.40
N ARG A 780 -13.54 -27.48 21.46
CA ARG A 780 -12.37 -26.59 21.46
C ARG A 780 -11.30 -27.01 20.46
N GLU A 781 -10.92 -28.28 20.44
CA GLU A 781 -9.93 -28.81 19.47
C GLU A 781 -10.40 -28.62 18.03
N LEU A 782 -11.71 -28.77 17.78
CA LEU A 782 -12.30 -28.52 16.48
C LEU A 782 -12.27 -27.03 16.12
N ALA A 783 -12.66 -26.14 17.03
CA ALA A 783 -12.63 -24.70 16.82
C ALA A 783 -11.21 -24.17 16.60
N GLU A 784 -10.22 -24.64 17.39
CA GLU A 784 -8.81 -24.26 17.24
C GLU A 784 -8.23 -24.74 15.90
N ARG A 785 -8.61 -25.94 15.44
CA ARG A 785 -8.13 -26.48 14.17
C ARG A 785 -8.73 -25.77 12.95
N GLU A 786 -10.02 -25.47 13.00
CA GLU A 786 -10.74 -24.90 11.86
C GLU A 786 -10.69 -23.37 11.85
N GLY A 787 -10.56 -22.74 13.01
CA GLY A 787 -10.41 -21.29 13.19
C GLY A 787 -11.67 -20.51 12.82
N PHE A 788 -12.83 -20.85 13.38
CA PHE A 788 -14.10 -20.21 13.01
C PHE A 788 -14.09 -18.69 13.18
N LEU A 789 -14.75 -17.96 12.27
CA LEU A 789 -14.81 -16.49 12.27
C LEU A 789 -16.25 -15.97 12.32
N SER A 790 -16.65 -15.48 13.50
CA SER A 790 -17.92 -14.76 13.66
C SER A 790 -17.78 -13.28 13.31
N TRP A 791 -18.19 -12.91 12.08
CA TRP A 791 -18.06 -11.58 11.49
C TRP A 791 -18.50 -10.41 12.38
N ALA A 792 -19.61 -10.54 13.11
CA ALA A 792 -20.13 -9.45 13.95
C ALA A 792 -19.22 -9.11 15.13
N ILE A 793 -18.50 -10.10 15.65
CA ILE A 793 -17.59 -9.95 16.80
C ILE A 793 -16.16 -9.66 16.33
N ALA A 794 -15.77 -10.22 15.18
CA ALA A 794 -14.48 -9.92 14.56
C ALA A 794 -14.37 -8.45 14.10
N PHE A 795 -15.48 -7.86 13.63
CA PHE A 795 -15.52 -6.49 13.09
C PHE A 795 -16.70 -5.67 13.63
N PRO A 796 -16.73 -5.35 14.94
CA PRO A 796 -17.87 -4.70 15.56
C PRO A 796 -18.18 -3.30 15.00
N THR A 797 -17.21 -2.60 14.40
CA THR A 797 -17.39 -1.26 13.79
C THR A 797 -18.14 -1.29 12.46
N VAL A 798 -18.26 -2.47 11.84
CA VAL A 798 -18.94 -2.66 10.55
C VAL A 798 -20.45 -2.86 10.75
N TRP A 799 -20.87 -3.23 11.97
CA TRP A 799 -22.27 -3.54 12.29
C TRP A 799 -22.88 -2.51 13.23
N ARG A 800 -24.15 -2.21 13.00
CA ARG A 800 -25.00 -1.38 13.87
C ARG A 800 -25.90 -2.28 14.72
N HIS A 801 -26.36 -1.77 15.86
CA HIS A 801 -27.32 -2.44 16.75
C HIS A 801 -26.82 -3.78 17.34
N LEU A 802 -25.50 -3.97 17.37
CA LEU A 802 -24.81 -5.11 17.99
C LEU A 802 -25.18 -5.25 19.49
N ASP A 803 -25.29 -4.11 20.17
CA ASP A 803 -25.71 -3.93 21.57
C ASP A 803 -27.14 -4.39 21.87
N SER A 804 -28.00 -4.51 20.85
CA SER A 804 -29.35 -5.07 20.98
C SER A 804 -29.44 -6.57 20.68
N GLY A 805 -28.30 -7.19 20.32
CA GLY A 805 -28.23 -8.58 19.89
C GLY A 805 -28.81 -8.84 18.50
N GLN A 806 -29.12 -7.77 17.73
CA GLN A 806 -29.65 -7.84 16.37
C GLN A 806 -28.76 -7.02 15.41
N PRO A 807 -27.60 -7.55 15.00
CA PRO A 807 -26.69 -6.83 14.14
C PRO A 807 -27.34 -6.47 12.79
N ARG A 808 -27.19 -5.22 12.36
CA ARG A 808 -27.62 -4.70 11.05
C ARG A 808 -26.47 -4.01 10.35
N GLY A 809 -26.44 -4.05 9.03
CA GLY A 809 -25.34 -3.47 8.23
C GLY A 809 -24.46 -4.57 7.64
N GLY A 810 -23.16 -4.34 7.62
CA GLY A 810 -22.20 -5.20 6.93
C GLY A 810 -21.24 -4.37 6.09
N PHE A 811 -20.43 -5.06 5.28
CA PHE A 811 -19.55 -4.41 4.33
C PHE A 811 -20.34 -3.85 3.13
N ASP A 812 -19.93 -2.69 2.64
CA ASP A 812 -20.50 -2.08 1.44
C ASP A 812 -20.11 -2.86 0.17
N ALA A 813 -18.94 -3.49 0.18
CA ALA A 813 -18.47 -4.34 -0.90
C ALA A 813 -17.57 -5.47 -0.39
N ILE A 814 -17.64 -6.61 -1.11
CA ILE A 814 -16.72 -7.73 -0.97
C ILE A 814 -15.89 -7.80 -2.25
N VAL A 815 -14.57 -7.73 -2.11
CA VAL A 815 -13.59 -7.92 -3.19
C VAL A 815 -12.80 -9.18 -2.91
N GLY A 816 -12.03 -9.65 -3.89
CA GLY A 816 -11.18 -10.82 -3.73
C GLY A 816 -11.18 -11.70 -4.96
N ASN A 817 -10.37 -12.74 -4.91
CA ASN A 817 -10.18 -13.64 -6.04
C ASN A 817 -11.41 -14.55 -6.22
N PRO A 818 -12.11 -14.53 -7.38
CA PRO A 818 -13.19 -15.49 -7.60
C PRO A 818 -12.60 -16.92 -7.72
N PRO A 819 -13.35 -17.96 -7.32
CA PRO A 819 -12.90 -19.34 -7.54
C PRO A 819 -12.88 -19.64 -9.05
N TRP A 820 -11.68 -19.67 -9.64
CA TRP A 820 -11.48 -19.93 -11.08
C TRP A 820 -11.72 -21.38 -11.49
N ASP A 821 -11.77 -22.30 -10.52
CA ASP A 821 -12.03 -23.73 -10.75
C ASP A 821 -13.53 -23.97 -10.96
N ARG A 822 -14.05 -23.53 -12.12
CA ARG A 822 -15.39 -23.79 -12.69
C ARG A 822 -16.59 -23.54 -11.75
N MET A 823 -17.36 -22.48 -12.03
CA MET A 823 -18.80 -22.47 -11.71
C MET A 823 -19.58 -23.43 -12.60
#